data_AF-A0A4S4DG09-F1
#
_entry.id   AF-A0A4S4DG09-F1
#
_cell.length_a   1.000
_cell.length_b   1.000
_cell.length_c   1.000
_cell.angle_alpha   90.00
_cell.angle_beta   90.00
_cell.angle_gamma   90.00
#
_symmetry.space_group_name_H-M   'P 1'
#
loop_
_entity.id
_entity.type
_entity.pdbx_description
1 polymer ?
#
loop_
_entity_poly.entity_id
_entity_poly.type
_entity_poly.pdbx_seq_one_letter_code
_entity_poly.pdbx_strand_id
1 'polypeptide(L)'
;MSKQFSLGKIHVSNPKVWIVIGVGVAGVLILAETQRRRLRATKLEREDFGAFIERFELLPFPQPPPPAARQPLYGLTFAIKDIFDVKDYVTGFGNPDWKRTHEASGKTAVVVTALLKNGATCVGKTVMDELAFGITGENVHYGTPSNPQMPSHIPGGSSSGSAVAVASELVDFAIGCCVGYEGDVHLYPCIDPWICYLSFLFLFLVAIEAIPLPICTDTIGCVRTPASLCGILGFRPSHGVVSTFGVLPNTQSLDTVGWFARDPSILHRVGHILLQLNQVEPRRTRRFIVADDLFQLSKVPKQKTVQVVSCVTENLSGYQPPKHINFGQYIASNVSSLKGFHEESTNLKNGISTLKALSSVMFLLQRYEFKTNHEEWVKSTKPRLGPDVSDRVRAAISTAYENIKSLYKVRTEMRSALQSLLKIHVFVFLLYSRPNYYDVHVRREDVHSQAGNDIIYFGAVNGLSRVIGLFNSRSSGQDDGILVLPTIADPPLKLNSKKGLSAEFHDRASALLSIASMSGCCQVTIPLGNHDGCPISVSFIAFHGADKFLLDTVLDMYSSLQKQVSLVSNSPSLPDMNGNMDASELLKEKAIATSLSSSLVFATSPSSLVFASRTQAIATSLHTGHHDFSLLFAGHRDVSLFAGLRESHTGHHDFSLGNAAFKGRQWNKAVSYYSEAIKLNEMNATYYCNRAAAYLELGCFREAVEDCSKAISLDKKNVKAYLRRGTARESLLFYKEALQDFKHALVLEPQNKLANLAEKRLRKLTS
;
A
#
# COMPACT_ATOMS: atom_id res chain seq x y z
N MET A 1 -68.64 -30.04 38.65
CA MET A 1 -68.11 -31.09 39.54
C MET A 1 -66.62 -30.90 39.71
N SER A 2 -66.16 -30.50 40.89
CA SER A 2 -64.74 -30.29 41.19
C SER A 2 -64.08 -31.61 41.61
N LYS A 3 -63.15 -32.15 40.79
CA LYS A 3 -62.24 -33.21 41.26
C LYS A 3 -61.01 -32.59 41.90
N GLN A 4 -60.93 -32.74 43.22
CA GLN A 4 -59.76 -32.40 44.03
C GLN A 4 -58.58 -33.30 43.63
N PHE A 5 -57.49 -32.73 43.13
CA PHE A 5 -56.22 -33.46 43.02
C PHE A 5 -55.59 -33.52 44.41
N SER A 6 -55.53 -34.71 45.01
CA SER A 6 -54.80 -34.94 46.26
C SER A 6 -53.30 -34.92 45.97
N LEU A 7 -52.65 -33.79 46.27
CA LEU A 7 -51.19 -33.72 46.27
C LEU A 7 -50.65 -34.60 47.41
N GLY A 8 -50.22 -35.81 47.08
CA GLY A 8 -49.53 -36.68 48.03
C GLY A 8 -48.26 -36.00 48.54
N LYS A 9 -48.16 -35.76 49.84
CA LYS A 9 -46.95 -35.22 50.47
C LYS A 9 -45.83 -36.26 50.38
N ILE A 10 -45.03 -36.20 49.32
CA ILE A 10 -43.84 -37.06 49.20
C ILE A 10 -42.78 -36.56 50.17
N HIS A 11 -42.62 -37.24 51.30
CA HIS A 11 -41.60 -36.93 52.30
C HIS A 11 -40.22 -37.41 51.82
N VAL A 12 -39.58 -36.66 50.92
CA VAL A 12 -38.26 -36.99 50.37
C VAL A 12 -37.14 -36.50 51.31
N SER A 13 -36.91 -37.24 52.39
CA SER A 13 -35.78 -37.06 53.31
C SER A 13 -34.49 -37.76 52.85
N ASN A 14 -34.45 -38.26 51.61
CA ASN A 14 -33.27 -38.94 51.04
C ASN A 14 -32.44 -37.98 50.18
N PRO A 15 -31.20 -37.59 50.58
CA PRO A 15 -30.38 -36.64 49.85
C PRO A 15 -29.98 -37.13 48.45
N LYS A 16 -29.94 -38.46 48.21
CA LYS A 16 -29.64 -39.01 46.88
C LYS A 16 -30.69 -38.64 45.83
N VAL A 17 -31.95 -38.50 46.23
CA VAL A 17 -33.04 -38.12 45.31
C VAL A 17 -32.91 -36.65 44.90
N TRP A 18 -32.55 -35.76 45.83
CA TRP A 18 -32.27 -34.36 45.54
C TRP A 18 -31.07 -34.17 44.59
N ILE A 19 -30.03 -35.00 44.72
CA ILE A 19 -28.90 -35.00 43.78
C ILE A 19 -29.35 -35.40 42.37
N VAL A 20 -30.15 -36.46 42.22
CA VAL A 20 -30.66 -36.92 40.91
C VAL A 20 -31.56 -35.86 40.27
N ILE A 21 -32.45 -35.22 41.04
CA ILE A 21 -33.29 -34.11 40.56
C ILE A 21 -32.42 -32.92 40.15
N GLY A 22 -31.42 -32.54 40.96
CA GLY A 22 -30.50 -31.43 40.68
C GLY A 22 -29.70 -31.65 39.38
N VAL A 23 -29.13 -32.83 39.19
CA VAL A 23 -28.40 -33.21 37.97
C VAL A 23 -29.34 -33.26 36.76
N GLY A 24 -30.57 -33.78 36.91
CA GLY A 24 -31.58 -33.79 35.85
C GLY A 24 -31.98 -32.37 35.41
N VAL A 25 -32.26 -31.48 36.35
CA VAL A 25 -32.60 -30.07 36.08
C VAL A 25 -31.40 -29.34 35.46
N ALA A 26 -30.18 -29.55 35.96
CA ALA A 26 -28.97 -28.99 35.36
C ALA A 26 -28.77 -29.47 33.91
N GLY A 27 -28.96 -30.76 33.64
CA GLY A 27 -28.89 -31.33 32.29
C GLY A 27 -29.92 -30.73 31.34
N VAL A 28 -31.18 -30.57 31.78
CA VAL A 28 -32.24 -29.92 30.99
C VAL A 28 -31.95 -28.44 30.76
N LEU A 29 -31.44 -27.71 31.76
CA LEU A 29 -31.05 -26.30 31.61
C LEU A 29 -29.88 -26.14 30.63
N ILE A 30 -28.85 -27.00 30.71
CA ILE A 30 -27.74 -27.03 29.77
C ILE A 30 -28.27 -27.32 28.35
N LEU A 31 -29.12 -28.33 28.18
CA LEU A 31 -29.68 -28.68 26.87
C LEU A 31 -30.54 -27.56 26.26
N ALA A 32 -31.38 -26.92 27.08
CA ALA A 32 -32.22 -25.80 26.67
C ALA A 32 -31.42 -24.51 26.40
N GLU A 33 -30.30 -24.31 27.08
CA GLU A 33 -29.34 -23.24 26.79
C GLU A 33 -28.55 -23.54 25.52
N THR A 34 -28.10 -24.78 25.30
CA THR A 34 -27.45 -25.21 24.05
C THR A 34 -28.41 -25.09 22.85
N GLN A 35 -29.68 -25.46 22.99
CA GLN A 35 -30.69 -25.24 21.95
C GLN A 35 -30.97 -23.75 21.70
N ARG A 36 -31.08 -22.91 22.75
CA ARG A 36 -31.22 -21.45 22.58
C ARG A 36 -30.00 -20.82 21.92
N ARG A 37 -28.79 -21.28 22.22
CA ARG A 37 -27.55 -20.84 21.53
C ARG A 37 -27.54 -21.25 20.06
N ARG A 38 -27.93 -22.48 19.74
CA ARG A 38 -28.09 -22.94 18.34
C ARG A 38 -29.12 -22.10 17.59
N LEU A 39 -30.32 -21.92 18.15
CA LEU A 39 -31.38 -21.11 17.55
C LEU A 39 -30.99 -19.63 17.40
N ARG A 40 -30.22 -19.07 18.34
CA ARG A 40 -29.64 -17.72 18.20
C ARG A 40 -28.60 -17.68 17.08
N ALA A 41 -27.71 -18.67 16.97
CA ALA A 41 -26.73 -18.75 15.88
C ALA A 41 -27.44 -18.85 14.51
N THR A 42 -28.44 -19.72 14.35
CA THR A 42 -29.21 -19.86 13.10
C THR A 42 -30.07 -18.64 12.77
N LYS A 43 -30.40 -17.81 13.78
CA LYS A 43 -31.02 -16.50 13.55
C LYS A 43 -29.99 -15.44 13.15
N LEU A 44 -28.79 -15.45 13.76
CA LEU A 44 -27.69 -14.55 13.44
C LEU A 44 -27.16 -14.77 12.02
N GLU A 45 -27.04 -16.03 11.56
CA GLU A 45 -26.70 -16.41 10.17
C GLU A 45 -27.63 -15.76 9.13
N ARG A 46 -28.88 -15.43 9.49
CA ARG A 46 -29.83 -14.74 8.63
C ARG A 46 -29.76 -13.21 8.71
N GLU A 47 -29.13 -12.66 9.75
CA GLU A 47 -28.97 -11.22 9.96
C GLU A 47 -27.59 -10.72 9.46
N ASP A 48 -26.58 -11.60 9.31
CA ASP A 48 -25.22 -11.23 8.91
C ASP A 48 -24.72 -11.75 7.54
N PHE A 49 -25.64 -12.28 6.72
CA PHE A 49 -25.36 -12.82 5.38
C PHE A 49 -24.32 -13.96 5.34
N GLY A 50 -24.03 -14.60 6.49
CA GLY A 50 -22.95 -15.58 6.61
C GLY A 50 -21.56 -14.97 6.47
N ALA A 51 -21.41 -13.65 6.72
CA ALA A 51 -20.14 -12.97 6.56
C ALA A 51 -19.12 -13.29 7.68
N PHE A 52 -19.58 -13.71 8.86
CA PHE A 52 -18.74 -13.91 10.05
C PHE A 52 -18.58 -15.39 10.42
N ILE A 53 -17.34 -15.78 10.75
CA ILE A 53 -17.03 -17.05 11.44
C ILE A 53 -17.32 -16.88 12.94
N GLU A 54 -16.95 -15.71 13.49
CA GLU A 54 -17.04 -15.43 14.92
C GLU A 54 -17.23 -13.93 15.14
N ARG A 55 -18.27 -13.54 15.90
CA ARG A 55 -18.52 -12.13 16.26
C ARG A 55 -18.05 -11.86 17.68
N PHE A 56 -17.26 -10.80 17.83
CA PHE A 56 -16.73 -10.29 19.10
C PHE A 56 -16.41 -8.81 18.93
N GLU A 57 -16.43 -8.05 20.01
CA GLU A 57 -16.05 -6.64 19.98
C GLU A 57 -14.66 -6.42 20.59
N LEU A 58 -13.73 -5.85 19.82
CA LEU A 58 -12.53 -5.23 20.35
C LEU A 58 -12.76 -3.72 20.33
N LEU A 59 -12.93 -3.15 21.53
CA LEU A 59 -13.14 -1.73 21.70
C LEU A 59 -11.86 -0.94 21.33
N PRO A 60 -11.99 0.28 20.78
CA PRO A 60 -10.86 1.15 20.51
C PRO A 60 -10.16 1.57 21.81
N PHE A 61 -8.93 2.05 21.66
CA PHE A 61 -8.21 2.68 22.77
C PHE A 61 -8.95 3.95 23.22
N PRO A 62 -8.86 4.34 24.50
CA PRO A 62 -9.52 5.53 25.01
C PRO A 62 -9.23 6.78 24.16
N GLN A 63 -10.25 7.59 23.90
CA GLN A 63 -10.06 8.85 23.18
C GLN A 63 -9.14 9.78 23.99
N PRO A 64 -8.28 10.57 23.31
CA PRO A 64 -7.45 11.54 24.00
C PRO A 64 -8.33 12.62 24.65
N PRO A 65 -7.97 13.14 25.83
CA PRO A 65 -8.79 14.13 26.53
C PRO A 65 -8.85 15.45 25.75
N PRO A 66 -9.97 16.20 25.82
CA PRO A 66 -10.04 17.56 25.29
C PRO A 66 -8.89 18.44 25.83
N PRO A 67 -8.27 19.30 25.01
CA PRO A 67 -8.69 19.75 23.69
C PRO A 67 -8.14 18.93 22.51
N ALA A 68 -7.60 17.72 22.72
CA ALA A 68 -7.05 16.92 21.64
C ALA A 68 -8.11 16.54 20.59
N ALA A 69 -7.70 16.47 19.32
CA ALA A 69 -8.56 16.03 18.24
C ALA A 69 -9.00 14.57 18.43
N ARG A 70 -10.24 14.24 18.04
CA ARG A 70 -10.72 12.85 18.00
C ARG A 70 -9.85 12.01 17.06
N GLN A 71 -9.70 10.73 17.39
CA GLN A 71 -8.89 9.83 16.57
C GLN A 71 -9.49 9.64 15.16
N PRO A 72 -8.68 9.40 14.11
CA PRO A 72 -9.13 9.55 12.72
C PRO A 72 -10.15 8.51 12.23
N LEU A 73 -10.40 7.43 12.97
CA LEU A 73 -11.45 6.43 12.70
C LEU A 73 -12.49 6.35 13.84
N TYR A 74 -12.55 7.34 14.73
CA TYR A 74 -13.51 7.36 15.84
C TYR A 74 -14.95 7.13 15.37
N GLY A 75 -15.60 6.14 15.98
CA GLY A 75 -16.99 5.78 15.69
C GLY A 75 -17.19 4.86 14.48
N LEU A 76 -16.12 4.49 13.76
CA LEU A 76 -16.19 3.51 12.68
C LEU A 76 -16.02 2.08 13.21
N THR A 77 -16.68 1.15 12.54
CA THR A 77 -16.65 -0.28 12.79
C THR A 77 -15.88 -1.01 11.68
N PHE A 78 -15.17 -2.08 12.03
CA PHE A 78 -14.49 -2.91 11.04
C PHE A 78 -14.51 -4.40 11.36
N ALA A 79 -14.40 -5.21 10.31
CA ALA A 79 -14.24 -6.64 10.42
C ALA A 79 -12.86 -7.07 9.90
N ILE A 80 -12.34 -8.19 10.42
CA ILE A 80 -11.04 -8.74 10.04
C ILE A 80 -11.23 -10.15 9.50
N LYS A 81 -10.46 -10.53 8.49
CA LYS A 81 -10.47 -11.91 7.98
C LYS A 81 -9.90 -12.91 9.01
N ASP A 82 -10.31 -14.18 8.99
CA ASP A 82 -9.81 -15.20 9.94
C ASP A 82 -8.40 -15.73 9.63
N ILE A 83 -7.46 -14.80 9.63
CA ILE A 83 -6.01 -14.93 9.42
C ILE A 83 -5.26 -13.91 10.28
N PHE A 84 -5.92 -12.81 10.65
CA PHE A 84 -5.40 -11.83 11.59
C PHE A 84 -5.47 -12.37 13.00
N ASP A 85 -4.35 -12.36 13.69
CA ASP A 85 -4.30 -12.68 15.11
C ASP A 85 -4.96 -11.59 15.94
N VAL A 86 -5.69 -12.08 16.94
CA VAL A 86 -6.25 -11.28 18.01
C VAL A 86 -5.79 -11.93 19.30
N LYS A 87 -5.26 -11.12 20.22
CA LYS A 87 -4.81 -11.60 21.53
C LYS A 87 -5.91 -12.42 22.20
N ASP A 88 -5.55 -13.59 22.71
CA ASP A 88 -6.42 -14.53 23.43
C ASP A 88 -7.48 -15.24 22.54
N TYR A 89 -7.43 -15.08 21.20
CA TYR A 89 -8.24 -15.85 20.24
C TYR A 89 -7.36 -16.77 19.39
N VAL A 90 -7.91 -17.92 18.97
CA VAL A 90 -7.29 -18.80 17.97
C VAL A 90 -7.70 -18.35 16.57
N THR A 91 -6.71 -18.06 15.72
CA THR A 91 -6.92 -17.79 14.30
C THR A 91 -7.12 -19.10 13.55
N GLY A 92 -8.25 -19.26 12.86
CA GLY A 92 -8.65 -20.54 12.26
C GLY A 92 -8.22 -20.74 10.81
N PHE A 93 -7.66 -19.74 10.13
CA PHE A 93 -7.23 -19.82 8.72
C PHE A 93 -8.34 -20.28 7.74
N GLY A 94 -9.60 -20.05 8.09
CA GLY A 94 -10.75 -20.61 7.36
C GLY A 94 -10.92 -22.13 7.48
N ASN A 95 -10.20 -22.84 8.36
CA ASN A 95 -10.30 -24.29 8.51
C ASN A 95 -10.37 -24.73 9.99
N PRO A 96 -11.41 -25.47 10.43
CA PRO A 96 -11.55 -25.91 11.82
C PRO A 96 -10.44 -26.83 12.32
N ASP A 97 -9.80 -27.63 11.46
CA ASP A 97 -8.65 -28.45 11.89
C ASP A 97 -7.43 -27.57 12.19
N TRP A 98 -7.24 -26.45 11.48
CA TRP A 98 -6.22 -25.46 11.83
C TRP A 98 -6.51 -24.83 13.20
N LYS A 99 -7.75 -24.38 13.43
CA LYS A 99 -8.19 -23.83 14.74
C LYS A 99 -8.07 -24.85 15.88
N ARG A 100 -8.10 -26.15 15.59
CA ARG A 100 -7.97 -27.25 16.57
C ARG A 100 -6.51 -27.57 16.93
N THR A 101 -5.56 -27.34 16.03
CA THR A 101 -4.13 -27.68 16.26
C THR A 101 -3.26 -26.50 16.67
N HIS A 102 -3.80 -25.27 16.68
CA HIS A 102 -3.07 -24.06 17.04
C HIS A 102 -3.62 -23.45 18.33
N GLU A 103 -2.73 -22.82 19.10
CA GLU A 103 -3.09 -22.13 20.34
C GLU A 103 -3.61 -20.71 20.08
N ALA A 104 -4.15 -20.07 21.11
CA ALA A 104 -4.59 -18.69 21.03
C ALA A 104 -3.38 -17.75 20.92
N SER A 105 -3.45 -16.74 20.04
CA SER A 105 -2.30 -15.85 19.84
C SER A 105 -2.07 -14.97 21.07
N GLY A 106 -0.80 -14.86 21.49
CA GLY A 106 -0.40 -14.00 22.61
C GLY A 106 -0.39 -12.50 22.29
N LYS A 107 -0.64 -12.12 21.03
CA LYS A 107 -0.63 -10.73 20.55
C LYS A 107 -1.72 -10.50 19.50
N THR A 108 -2.21 -9.27 19.42
CA THR A 108 -3.06 -8.83 18.30
C THR A 108 -2.18 -8.34 17.16
N ALA A 109 -2.57 -8.62 15.91
CA ALA A 109 -1.87 -8.16 14.70
C ALA A 109 -1.60 -6.65 14.72
N VAL A 110 -0.48 -6.22 14.11
CA VAL A 110 -0.07 -4.80 14.14
C VAL A 110 -1.11 -3.90 13.45
N VAL A 111 -1.68 -4.33 12.32
CA VAL A 111 -2.70 -3.55 11.60
C VAL A 111 -4.00 -3.44 12.39
N VAL A 112 -4.46 -4.52 13.02
CA VAL A 112 -5.65 -4.50 13.89
C VAL A 112 -5.42 -3.58 15.08
N THR A 113 -4.24 -3.67 15.71
CA THR A 113 -3.82 -2.76 16.79
C THR A 113 -3.74 -1.31 16.34
N ALA A 114 -3.25 -1.02 15.13
CA ALA A 114 -3.18 0.33 14.58
C ALA A 114 -4.58 0.95 14.36
N LEU A 115 -5.54 0.17 13.88
CA LEU A 115 -6.92 0.60 13.68
C LEU A 115 -7.64 0.86 15.02
N LEU A 116 -7.49 -0.05 15.99
CA LEU A 116 -8.01 0.12 17.36
C LEU A 116 -7.42 1.35 18.06
N LYS A 117 -6.12 1.62 17.88
CA LYS A 117 -5.44 2.82 18.40
C LYS A 117 -5.91 4.12 17.74
N ASN A 118 -6.52 4.04 16.56
CA ASN A 118 -7.05 5.17 15.82
C ASN A 118 -8.59 5.30 15.91
N GLY A 119 -9.22 4.59 16.84
CA GLY A 119 -10.61 4.86 17.24
C GLY A 119 -11.67 3.96 16.60
N ALA A 120 -11.26 3.01 15.75
CA ALA A 120 -12.18 2.05 15.15
C ALA A 120 -12.47 0.87 16.08
N THR A 121 -13.68 0.30 16.03
CA THR A 121 -14.09 -0.89 16.78
C THR A 121 -14.05 -2.13 15.88
N CYS A 122 -13.34 -3.19 16.27
CA CYS A 122 -13.38 -4.47 15.53
C CYS A 122 -14.61 -5.29 15.97
N VAL A 123 -15.42 -5.80 15.04
CA VAL A 123 -16.70 -6.49 15.33
C VAL A 123 -16.74 -7.99 15.02
N GLY A 124 -15.63 -8.57 14.54
CA GLY A 124 -15.47 -10.03 14.42
C GLY A 124 -14.51 -10.50 13.34
N LYS A 125 -14.33 -11.83 13.29
CA LYS A 125 -13.57 -12.59 12.28
C LYS A 125 -14.50 -13.03 11.14
N THR A 126 -14.15 -12.71 9.90
CA THR A 126 -14.97 -12.98 8.70
C THR A 126 -14.58 -14.26 7.97
N VAL A 127 -15.56 -14.87 7.29
CA VAL A 127 -15.40 -16.06 6.44
C VAL A 127 -14.39 -15.82 5.31
N MET A 128 -13.72 -16.91 4.92
CA MET A 128 -12.72 -16.94 3.86
C MET A 128 -12.57 -18.34 3.26
N ASP A 129 -12.09 -18.44 2.02
CA ASP A 129 -11.67 -19.72 1.42
C ASP A 129 -10.54 -20.32 2.27
N GLU A 130 -10.59 -21.63 2.47
CA GLU A 130 -9.69 -22.38 3.36
C GLU A 130 -8.22 -22.17 3.00
N LEU A 131 -7.37 -21.95 4.01
CA LEU A 131 -5.93 -21.74 3.83
C LEU A 131 -5.58 -20.59 2.86
N ALA A 132 -6.53 -19.68 2.65
CA ALA A 132 -6.48 -18.62 1.64
C ALA A 132 -6.32 -19.12 0.18
N PHE A 133 -6.58 -20.41 -0.08
CA PHE A 133 -6.25 -21.09 -1.34
C PHE A 133 -7.39 -21.06 -2.38
N GLY A 134 -8.07 -19.93 -2.49
CA GLY A 134 -9.22 -19.78 -3.39
C GLY A 134 -9.50 -18.33 -3.80
N ILE A 135 -10.37 -18.18 -4.80
CA ILE A 135 -10.87 -16.89 -5.30
C ILE A 135 -12.38 -16.84 -5.42
N THR A 136 -13.11 -17.85 -4.94
CA THR A 136 -14.57 -17.95 -5.11
C THR A 136 -15.33 -17.43 -3.90
N GLY A 137 -14.77 -17.58 -2.71
CA GLY A 137 -15.46 -17.26 -1.46
C GLY A 137 -16.08 -18.46 -0.76
N GLU A 138 -15.99 -19.64 -1.37
CA GLU A 138 -16.61 -20.87 -0.89
C GLU A 138 -15.77 -21.54 0.21
N ASN A 139 -16.44 -22.03 1.24
CA ASN A 139 -15.81 -22.73 2.36
C ASN A 139 -16.71 -23.89 2.81
N VAL A 140 -16.17 -25.12 2.84
CA VAL A 140 -16.95 -26.32 3.18
C VAL A 140 -17.35 -26.41 4.66
N HIS A 141 -16.68 -25.68 5.54
CA HIS A 141 -16.91 -25.71 6.99
C HIS A 141 -17.79 -24.57 7.50
N TYR A 142 -17.62 -23.38 6.92
CA TYR A 142 -18.31 -22.15 7.34
C TYR A 142 -19.37 -21.66 6.34
N GLY A 143 -19.53 -22.34 5.20
CA GLY A 143 -20.44 -21.93 4.13
C GLY A 143 -19.88 -20.78 3.27
N THR A 144 -20.68 -20.35 2.30
CA THR A 144 -20.33 -19.27 1.37
C THR A 144 -21.11 -18.00 1.73
N PRO A 145 -20.44 -16.87 2.00
CA PRO A 145 -21.12 -15.60 2.30
C PRO A 145 -22.02 -15.15 1.15
N SER A 146 -23.24 -14.71 1.48
CA SER A 146 -24.24 -14.30 0.49
C SER A 146 -24.08 -12.83 0.14
N ASN A 147 -23.61 -12.53 -1.08
CA ASN A 147 -23.54 -11.15 -1.57
C ASN A 147 -24.97 -10.55 -1.64
N PRO A 148 -25.28 -9.44 -0.93
CA PRO A 148 -26.62 -8.86 -0.94
C PRO A 148 -27.07 -8.38 -2.32
N GLN A 149 -26.14 -7.97 -3.20
CA GLN A 149 -26.46 -7.53 -4.56
C GLN A 149 -26.77 -8.71 -5.49
N MET A 150 -26.17 -9.88 -5.23
CA MET A 150 -26.38 -11.10 -6.02
C MET A 150 -26.31 -12.38 -5.16
N PRO A 151 -27.36 -12.70 -4.38
CA PRO A 151 -27.33 -13.81 -3.42
C PRO A 151 -27.17 -15.22 -4.04
N SER A 152 -27.41 -15.35 -5.35
CA SER A 152 -27.28 -16.60 -6.11
C SER A 152 -25.92 -16.80 -6.78
N HIS A 153 -24.97 -15.88 -6.57
CA HIS A 153 -23.63 -15.91 -7.16
C HIS A 153 -22.54 -15.90 -6.09
N ILE A 154 -21.35 -16.35 -6.47
CA ILE A 154 -20.18 -16.34 -5.60
C ILE A 154 -19.80 -14.88 -5.22
N PRO A 155 -19.48 -14.59 -3.95
CA PRO A 155 -19.04 -13.26 -3.52
C PRO A 155 -17.61 -12.92 -3.97
N GLY A 156 -16.87 -13.92 -4.47
CA GLY A 156 -15.44 -13.82 -4.75
C GLY A 156 -14.62 -14.03 -3.49
N GLY A 157 -13.32 -14.24 -3.67
CA GLY A 157 -12.47 -14.69 -2.58
C GLY A 157 -10.97 -14.37 -2.73
N SER A 158 -10.14 -14.72 -1.76
CA SER A 158 -10.57 -15.45 -0.55
C SER A 158 -11.12 -14.60 0.59
N SER A 159 -11.20 -13.27 0.46
CA SER A 159 -11.72 -12.40 1.55
C SER A 159 -13.23 -12.17 1.43
N SER A 160 -13.98 -13.25 1.21
CA SER A 160 -15.42 -13.24 0.92
C SER A 160 -16.24 -12.57 2.01
N GLY A 161 -16.09 -13.02 3.26
CA GLY A 161 -16.83 -12.47 4.39
C GLY A 161 -16.47 -11.01 4.66
N SER A 162 -15.21 -10.61 4.43
CA SER A 162 -14.77 -9.21 4.58
C SER A 162 -15.46 -8.29 3.58
N ALA A 163 -15.57 -8.70 2.32
CA ALA A 163 -16.26 -7.93 1.29
C ALA A 163 -17.77 -7.94 1.49
N VAL A 164 -18.38 -9.09 1.80
CA VAL A 164 -19.82 -9.18 2.07
C VAL A 164 -20.20 -8.33 3.29
N ALA A 165 -19.42 -8.33 4.38
CA ALA A 165 -19.70 -7.48 5.55
C ALA A 165 -19.70 -5.98 5.23
N VAL A 166 -18.83 -5.53 4.29
CA VAL A 166 -18.84 -4.13 3.81
C VAL A 166 -19.97 -3.88 2.83
N ALA A 167 -20.30 -4.82 1.94
CA ALA A 167 -21.37 -4.68 0.95
C ALA A 167 -22.79 -4.75 1.56
N SER A 168 -22.95 -5.46 2.68
CA SER A 168 -24.19 -5.58 3.46
C SER A 168 -24.33 -4.58 4.61
N GLU A 169 -23.42 -3.59 4.67
CA GLU A 169 -23.43 -2.51 5.66
C GLU A 169 -23.28 -2.94 7.13
N LEU A 170 -22.84 -4.17 7.37
CA LEU A 170 -22.55 -4.70 8.72
C LEU A 170 -21.32 -4.05 9.38
N VAL A 171 -20.47 -3.41 8.56
CA VAL A 171 -19.32 -2.59 8.95
C VAL A 171 -19.08 -1.43 7.98
N ASP A 172 -18.34 -0.42 8.43
CA ASP A 172 -17.90 0.72 7.63
C ASP A 172 -16.76 0.35 6.67
N PHE A 173 -15.83 -0.48 7.15
CA PHE A 173 -14.71 -1.02 6.37
C PHE A 173 -14.31 -2.43 6.84
N ALA A 174 -13.50 -3.15 6.07
CA ALA A 174 -12.97 -4.45 6.49
C ALA A 174 -11.55 -4.68 5.97
N ILE A 175 -10.79 -5.53 6.66
CA ILE A 175 -9.40 -5.88 6.29
C ILE A 175 -9.37 -7.33 5.78
N GLY A 176 -8.83 -7.54 4.56
CA GLY A 176 -8.77 -8.83 3.88
C GLY A 176 -7.36 -9.18 3.39
N CYS A 177 -7.05 -10.48 3.30
CA CYS A 177 -5.70 -10.94 2.96
C CYS A 177 -5.59 -12.45 2.56
N CYS A 178 -4.67 -12.82 1.65
CA CYS A 178 -4.05 -14.14 1.52
C CYS A 178 -2.55 -14.02 1.85
N VAL A 179 -1.96 -14.93 2.62
CA VAL A 179 -1.21 -14.60 3.88
C VAL A 179 0.33 -15.01 3.84
N GLY A 180 1.25 -14.74 4.81
CA GLY A 180 2.74 -15.03 4.78
C GLY A 180 3.51 -15.20 6.16
N TYR A 181 4.63 -15.98 6.26
CA TYR A 181 5.54 -16.11 7.46
C TYR A 181 7.03 -16.31 7.09
N GLU A 182 7.98 -15.60 7.70
CA GLU A 182 9.42 -15.85 7.45
C GLU A 182 9.99 -16.98 8.31
N GLY A 183 10.36 -18.09 7.66
CA GLY A 183 11.33 -19.08 8.14
C GLY A 183 12.59 -19.03 7.26
N ASP A 184 13.76 -19.32 7.83
CA ASP A 184 15.08 -19.02 7.24
C ASP A 184 15.28 -19.47 5.78
N VAL A 185 15.59 -18.52 4.90
CA VAL A 185 16.14 -18.79 3.56
C VAL A 185 17.36 -17.90 3.30
N HIS A 186 18.51 -18.52 3.09
CA HIS A 186 19.76 -17.82 2.77
C HIS A 186 19.67 -16.99 1.49
N LEU A 187 19.69 -15.66 1.65
CA LEU A 187 19.90 -14.70 0.56
C LEU A 187 21.35 -14.76 0.06
N TYR A 188 21.57 -15.44 -1.08
CA TYR A 188 22.77 -15.27 -1.89
C TYR A 188 22.65 -14.02 -2.78
N PRO A 189 23.50 -12.98 -2.61
CA PRO A 189 23.49 -11.83 -3.51
C PRO A 189 24.17 -12.18 -4.83
N CYS A 190 23.39 -12.39 -5.89
CA CYS A 190 23.89 -12.41 -7.26
C CYS A 190 23.84 -11.00 -7.87
N ILE A 191 24.91 -10.22 -7.69
CA ILE A 191 25.20 -8.99 -8.43
C ILE A 191 26.65 -9.05 -8.94
N ASP A 192 26.87 -8.51 -10.12
CA ASP A 192 28.09 -8.55 -10.95
C ASP A 192 29.40 -8.24 -10.17
N PRO A 193 30.48 -9.07 -10.26
CA PRO A 193 31.65 -8.93 -9.38
C PRO A 193 32.46 -7.64 -9.49
N TRP A 194 32.33 -6.88 -10.58
CA TRP A 194 33.25 -5.77 -10.88
C TRP A 194 32.82 -4.39 -10.36
N ILE A 195 31.56 -4.21 -9.95
CA ILE A 195 31.05 -2.92 -9.46
C ILE A 195 31.14 -2.80 -7.92
N CYS A 196 31.32 -3.91 -7.21
CA CYS A 196 31.22 -3.96 -5.74
C CYS A 196 32.51 -3.60 -4.98
N TYR A 197 33.67 -3.46 -5.65
CA TYR A 197 34.99 -3.41 -5.00
C TYR A 197 35.29 -2.12 -4.20
N LEU A 198 34.42 -1.09 -4.28
CA LEU A 198 34.55 0.17 -3.52
C LEU A 198 33.50 0.35 -2.41
N SER A 199 32.61 -0.63 -2.20
CA SER A 199 31.57 -0.59 -1.14
C SER A 199 31.68 -1.75 -0.14
N PHE A 200 32.63 -2.68 -0.32
CA PHE A 200 32.67 -3.95 0.42
C PHE A 200 33.35 -3.91 1.80
N LEU A 201 33.89 -2.77 2.24
CA LEU A 201 34.63 -2.65 3.51
C LEU A 201 33.78 -2.17 4.71
N PHE A 202 32.48 -1.96 4.56
CA PHE A 202 31.62 -1.41 5.63
C PHE A 202 30.54 -2.37 6.16
N LEU A 203 30.48 -3.61 5.68
CA LEU A 203 29.32 -4.50 5.88
C LEU A 203 29.70 -5.90 6.39
N PHE A 204 30.67 -5.98 7.31
CA PHE A 204 31.14 -7.24 7.90
C PHE A 204 31.18 -7.27 9.44
N LEU A 205 30.48 -6.36 10.13
CA LEU A 205 30.48 -6.27 11.60
C LEU A 205 29.09 -6.15 12.27
N VAL A 206 28.01 -6.46 11.55
CA VAL A 206 26.65 -6.60 12.14
C VAL A 206 26.00 -7.89 11.64
N ALA A 207 26.34 -9.01 12.27
CA ALA A 207 25.81 -10.33 11.97
C ALA A 207 25.69 -11.19 13.25
N ILE A 208 24.98 -10.69 14.26
CA ILE A 208 24.52 -11.47 15.43
C ILE A 208 23.08 -11.05 15.77
N GLU A 209 22.22 -12.04 16.01
CA GLU A 209 20.82 -11.93 16.51
C GLU A 209 19.82 -11.16 15.63
N ALA A 210 19.42 -11.79 14.51
CA ALA A 210 18.13 -11.49 13.85
C ALA A 210 17.03 -12.40 14.43
N ILE A 211 15.92 -11.81 14.88
CA ILE A 211 14.68 -12.53 15.23
C ILE A 211 13.72 -12.34 14.04
N PRO A 212 13.27 -13.41 13.35
CA PRO A 212 12.41 -13.29 12.15
C PRO A 212 10.98 -12.86 12.50
N LEU A 213 10.32 -12.12 11.59
CA LEU A 213 9.02 -11.46 11.84
C LEU A 213 8.01 -11.71 10.67
N PRO A 214 6.91 -12.47 10.89
CA PRO A 214 5.99 -12.93 9.82
C PRO A 214 4.93 -11.91 9.33
N ILE A 215 4.21 -12.20 8.23
CA ILE A 215 3.75 -11.21 7.22
C ILE A 215 2.34 -11.45 6.54
N CYS A 216 1.31 -10.63 6.83
CA CYS A 216 -0.04 -10.41 6.20
C CYS A 216 -0.16 -9.66 4.85
N THR A 217 -1.06 -10.10 3.96
CA THR A 217 -0.82 -9.97 2.51
C THR A 217 -2.04 -10.18 1.52
N ASP A 218 -2.07 -9.80 0.22
CA ASP A 218 -2.95 -10.26 -0.88
C ASP A 218 -2.08 -10.97 -1.92
N THR A 219 -2.25 -12.28 -2.06
CA THR A 219 -1.43 -13.11 -2.95
C THR A 219 -1.84 -13.02 -4.42
N ILE A 220 -3.09 -13.36 -4.74
CA ILE A 220 -3.55 -13.63 -6.13
C ILE A 220 -4.82 -12.85 -6.53
N GLY A 221 -5.21 -11.81 -5.79
CA GLY A 221 -6.45 -11.05 -6.04
C GLY A 221 -7.47 -11.13 -4.90
N CYS A 222 -7.04 -11.55 -3.72
CA CYS A 222 -7.89 -11.92 -2.59
C CYS A 222 -8.69 -10.76 -1.98
N VAL A 223 -8.36 -9.53 -2.36
CA VAL A 223 -9.09 -8.29 -2.04
C VAL A 223 -9.80 -7.75 -3.29
N ARG A 224 -9.11 -7.76 -4.43
CA ARG A 224 -9.56 -7.17 -5.69
C ARG A 224 -10.75 -7.90 -6.31
N THR A 225 -10.71 -9.24 -6.32
CA THR A 225 -11.81 -10.09 -6.81
C THR A 225 -13.09 -9.87 -6.01
N PRO A 226 -13.14 -10.11 -4.69
CA PRO A 226 -14.38 -9.93 -3.94
C PRO A 226 -14.86 -8.48 -3.88
N ALA A 227 -13.97 -7.48 -3.93
CA ALA A 227 -14.38 -6.09 -4.09
C ALA A 227 -15.16 -5.86 -5.39
N SER A 228 -14.67 -6.42 -6.51
CA SER A 228 -15.35 -6.34 -7.80
C SER A 228 -16.70 -7.05 -7.79
N LEU A 229 -16.79 -8.28 -7.27
CA LEU A 229 -18.04 -9.07 -7.35
C LEU A 229 -19.10 -8.58 -6.35
N CYS A 230 -18.69 -7.97 -5.23
CA CYS A 230 -19.57 -7.34 -4.25
C CYS A 230 -19.88 -5.85 -4.55
N GLY A 231 -19.34 -5.27 -5.63
CA GLY A 231 -19.64 -3.90 -6.06
C GLY A 231 -19.12 -2.80 -5.12
N ILE A 232 -17.98 -3.02 -4.45
CA ILE A 232 -17.39 -2.10 -3.45
C ILE A 232 -15.95 -1.71 -3.80
N LEU A 233 -15.41 -0.69 -3.10
CA LEU A 233 -14.00 -0.33 -3.23
C LEU A 233 -13.14 -1.37 -2.50
N GLY A 234 -12.04 -1.78 -3.16
CA GLY A 234 -11.01 -2.64 -2.56
C GLY A 234 -9.62 -2.11 -2.90
N PHE A 235 -8.79 -1.87 -1.89
CA PHE A 235 -7.43 -1.37 -2.05
C PHE A 235 -6.41 -2.45 -1.71
N ARG A 236 -5.48 -2.69 -2.64
CA ARG A 236 -4.27 -3.49 -2.47
C ARG A 236 -3.09 -2.49 -2.45
N PRO A 237 -2.36 -2.33 -1.34
CA PRO A 237 -1.19 -1.47 -1.30
C PRO A 237 0.00 -2.09 -2.05
N SER A 238 1.10 -1.35 -2.16
CA SER A 238 2.36 -1.83 -2.69
C SER A 238 3.00 -2.87 -1.76
N HIS A 239 3.72 -3.80 -2.38
CA HIS A 239 4.37 -4.92 -1.69
C HIS A 239 5.29 -4.49 -0.54
N GLY A 240 4.98 -4.92 0.67
CA GLY A 240 5.77 -4.65 1.88
C GLY A 240 5.57 -3.28 2.53
N VAL A 241 4.62 -2.44 2.08
CA VAL A 241 4.43 -1.09 2.66
C VAL A 241 3.57 -1.09 3.93
N VAL A 242 2.45 -1.83 3.95
CA VAL A 242 1.65 -2.00 5.18
C VAL A 242 2.28 -3.10 6.01
N SER A 243 2.41 -2.88 7.33
CA SER A 243 2.94 -3.90 8.24
C SER A 243 2.05 -5.14 8.28
N THR A 244 2.69 -6.26 8.51
CA THR A 244 2.20 -7.56 8.14
C THR A 244 2.20 -8.51 9.37
N PHE A 245 2.72 -8.04 10.50
CA PHE A 245 2.93 -8.82 11.72
C PHE A 245 1.64 -9.29 12.42
N GLY A 246 1.66 -10.55 12.86
CA GLY A 246 0.58 -11.23 13.59
C GLY A 246 -0.50 -11.78 12.65
N VAL A 247 -0.12 -12.29 11.49
CA VAL A 247 -1.04 -12.85 10.50
C VAL A 247 -0.36 -14.04 9.83
N LEU A 248 -1.14 -15.09 9.53
CA LEU A 248 -0.68 -16.44 9.12
C LEU A 248 0.08 -16.53 7.77
N PRO A 249 0.56 -17.71 7.30
CA PRO A 249 1.30 -17.90 6.03
C PRO A 249 0.55 -18.42 4.78
N ASN A 250 1.03 -18.11 3.56
CA ASN A 250 0.65 -18.66 2.25
C ASN A 250 1.76 -18.39 1.20
N THR A 251 2.08 -17.13 0.87
CA THR A 251 3.06 -16.81 -0.21
C THR A 251 3.68 -15.41 -0.07
N GLN A 252 4.44 -15.23 1.01
CA GLN A 252 5.22 -14.07 1.45
C GLN A 252 5.71 -13.13 0.35
N SER A 253 6.14 -13.66 -0.80
CA SER A 253 6.72 -12.86 -1.87
C SER A 253 5.72 -12.00 -2.62
N LEU A 254 4.44 -12.38 -2.77
CA LEU A 254 3.44 -11.76 -3.67
C LEU A 254 2.57 -10.63 -3.06
N ASP A 255 2.84 -10.25 -1.84
CA ASP A 255 1.87 -10.45 -0.78
C ASP A 255 1.67 -9.10 0.01
N THR A 256 0.43 -8.58 0.11
CA THR A 256 0.03 -7.19 0.58
C THR A 256 -1.29 -6.98 1.40
N VAL A 257 -1.28 -6.48 2.65
CA VAL A 257 -2.54 -6.24 3.44
C VAL A 257 -3.52 -5.31 2.71
N GLY A 258 -4.70 -5.77 2.32
CA GLY A 258 -5.70 -4.92 1.67
C GLY A 258 -6.93 -4.65 2.52
N TRP A 259 -7.70 -3.63 2.12
CA TRP A 259 -8.92 -3.22 2.82
C TRP A 259 -10.04 -2.82 1.86
N PHE A 260 -11.26 -2.89 2.38
CA PHE A 260 -12.51 -2.63 1.67
C PHE A 260 -13.27 -1.47 2.28
N ALA A 261 -13.98 -0.69 1.48
CA ALA A 261 -14.94 0.32 1.94
C ALA A 261 -16.04 0.56 0.90
N ARG A 262 -17.15 1.20 1.30
CA ARG A 262 -18.14 1.76 0.34
C ARG A 262 -17.81 3.21 -0.03
N ASP A 263 -17.33 3.99 0.93
CA ASP A 263 -16.94 5.39 0.78
C ASP A 263 -15.43 5.54 0.49
N PRO A 264 -15.01 6.24 -0.59
CA PRO A 264 -13.59 6.51 -0.86
C PRO A 264 -12.91 7.30 0.28
N SER A 265 -13.66 8.10 1.04
CA SER A 265 -13.14 8.86 2.19
C SER A 265 -12.74 7.94 3.35
N ILE A 266 -13.49 6.85 3.58
CA ILE A 266 -13.14 5.82 4.55
C ILE A 266 -11.94 5.00 4.03
N LEU A 267 -11.96 4.61 2.76
CA LEU A 267 -10.83 3.92 2.11
C LEU A 267 -9.51 4.70 2.26
N HIS A 268 -9.58 6.02 2.08
CA HIS A 268 -8.46 6.98 2.20
C HIS A 268 -7.99 7.16 3.65
N ARG A 269 -8.92 7.35 4.60
CA ARG A 269 -8.61 7.45 6.05
C ARG A 269 -7.93 6.20 6.60
N VAL A 270 -8.42 5.01 6.22
CA VAL A 270 -7.79 3.73 6.58
C VAL A 270 -6.39 3.63 5.97
N GLY A 271 -6.24 4.01 4.69
CA GLY A 271 -4.95 4.07 4.01
C GLY A 271 -3.93 4.97 4.73
N HIS A 272 -4.31 6.19 5.13
CA HIS A 272 -3.43 7.09 5.88
C HIS A 272 -2.83 6.47 7.14
N ILE A 273 -3.61 5.65 7.86
CA ILE A 273 -3.18 4.98 9.09
C ILE A 273 -2.29 3.78 8.78
N LEU A 274 -2.72 2.90 7.86
CA LEU A 274 -2.00 1.65 7.57
C LEU A 274 -0.68 1.88 6.83
N LEU A 275 -0.62 2.91 5.99
CA LEU A 275 0.56 3.30 5.20
C LEU A 275 1.40 4.40 5.89
N GLN A 276 0.99 4.90 7.06
CA GLN A 276 1.68 5.96 7.83
C GLN A 276 2.01 7.21 6.98
N LEU A 277 1.05 7.66 6.18
CA LEU A 277 1.29 8.68 5.14
C LEU A 277 1.48 10.07 5.73
N ASN A 278 2.64 10.66 5.46
CA ASN A 278 2.92 12.07 5.74
C ASN A 278 1.97 13.00 4.96
N GLN A 279 1.49 14.04 5.63
CA GLN A 279 0.86 15.18 4.96
C GLN A 279 1.93 16.08 4.36
N VAL A 280 2.14 15.95 3.04
CA VAL A 280 2.46 17.00 2.05
C VAL A 280 2.99 16.31 0.79
N GLU A 281 2.29 16.49 -0.33
CA GLU A 281 2.89 16.52 -1.67
C GLU A 281 2.05 17.47 -2.55
N PRO A 282 2.65 18.18 -3.52
CA PRO A 282 1.91 18.99 -4.48
C PRO A 282 1.07 18.13 -5.44
N ARG A 283 0.02 18.73 -6.02
CA ARG A 283 -0.78 18.07 -7.07
C ARG A 283 0.10 17.75 -8.28
N ARG A 284 0.33 16.46 -8.53
CA ARG A 284 1.04 15.95 -9.71
C ARG A 284 0.06 15.84 -10.89
N THR A 285 0.54 16.07 -12.11
CA THR A 285 -0.22 15.81 -13.33
C THR A 285 -0.44 14.31 -13.50
N ARG A 286 -1.69 13.91 -13.71
CA ARG A 286 -2.09 12.50 -13.73
C ARG A 286 -2.24 12.00 -15.16
N ARG A 287 -1.47 10.99 -15.53
CA ARG A 287 -1.54 10.37 -16.86
C ARG A 287 -2.21 9.00 -16.79
N PHE A 288 -3.36 8.85 -17.42
CA PHE A 288 -4.04 7.56 -17.52
C PHE A 288 -3.50 6.76 -18.70
N ILE A 289 -3.31 5.46 -18.52
CA ILE A 289 -2.80 4.52 -19.51
C ILE A 289 -3.77 3.34 -19.61
N VAL A 290 -4.49 3.20 -20.72
CA VAL A 290 -5.49 2.14 -20.93
C VAL A 290 -4.84 0.93 -21.60
N ALA A 291 -4.99 -0.25 -20.99
CA ALA A 291 -4.53 -1.52 -21.54
C ALA A 291 -5.62 -2.16 -22.42
N ASP A 292 -5.66 -1.80 -23.70
CA ASP A 292 -6.77 -2.15 -24.61
C ASP A 292 -6.94 -3.66 -24.82
N ASP A 293 -5.84 -4.39 -24.86
CA ASP A 293 -5.79 -5.85 -24.99
C ASP A 293 -6.37 -6.57 -23.77
N LEU A 294 -6.31 -5.95 -22.59
CA LEU A 294 -6.94 -6.49 -21.38
C LEU A 294 -8.45 -6.26 -21.38
N PHE A 295 -8.91 -5.13 -21.92
CA PHE A 295 -10.34 -4.90 -22.11
C PHE A 295 -10.96 -5.81 -23.18
N GLN A 296 -10.18 -6.35 -24.13
CA GLN A 296 -10.65 -7.39 -25.06
C GLN A 296 -10.93 -8.75 -24.39
N LEU A 297 -10.36 -9.01 -23.21
CA LEU A 297 -10.67 -10.21 -22.41
C LEU A 297 -12.02 -10.09 -21.68
N SER A 298 -12.48 -8.86 -21.46
CA SER A 298 -13.70 -8.57 -20.71
C SER A 298 -14.95 -8.72 -21.58
N LYS A 299 -15.99 -9.32 -20.99
CA LYS A 299 -17.33 -9.34 -21.60
C LYS A 299 -18.09 -8.01 -21.43
N VAL A 300 -17.55 -7.07 -20.65
CA VAL A 300 -18.20 -5.78 -20.39
C VAL A 300 -17.88 -4.78 -21.51
N PRO A 301 -18.88 -4.13 -22.12
CA PRO A 301 -18.67 -3.12 -23.16
C PRO A 301 -17.74 -1.99 -22.72
N LYS A 302 -16.88 -1.53 -23.65
CA LYS A 302 -15.97 -0.40 -23.40
C LYS A 302 -16.70 0.89 -23.03
N GLN A 303 -17.96 1.04 -23.48
CA GLN A 303 -18.87 2.13 -23.15
C GLN A 303 -19.12 2.23 -21.64
N LYS A 304 -19.26 1.09 -20.94
CA LYS A 304 -19.51 1.03 -19.50
C LYS A 304 -18.24 1.03 -18.64
N THR A 305 -17.07 1.07 -19.26
CA THR A 305 -15.77 0.94 -18.57
C THR A 305 -14.78 2.00 -19.02
N VAL A 306 -14.09 1.78 -20.14
CA VAL A 306 -13.05 2.68 -20.68
C VAL A 306 -13.61 4.08 -20.96
N GLN A 307 -14.77 4.20 -21.61
CA GLN A 307 -15.34 5.50 -21.96
C GLN A 307 -15.74 6.34 -20.74
N VAL A 308 -16.24 5.69 -19.67
CA VAL A 308 -16.54 6.35 -18.39
C VAL A 308 -15.27 6.96 -17.80
N VAL A 309 -14.15 6.22 -17.82
CA VAL A 309 -12.86 6.72 -17.35
C VAL A 309 -12.34 7.84 -18.25
N SER A 310 -12.31 7.65 -19.57
CA SER A 310 -11.84 8.66 -20.54
C SER A 310 -12.61 9.99 -20.38
N CYS A 311 -13.94 9.92 -20.36
CA CYS A 311 -14.81 11.09 -20.21
C CYS A 311 -14.53 11.85 -18.91
N VAL A 312 -14.27 11.15 -17.79
CA VAL A 312 -13.88 11.82 -16.54
C VAL A 312 -12.49 12.45 -16.64
N THR A 313 -11.51 11.76 -17.24
CA THR A 313 -10.13 12.29 -17.35
C THR A 313 -10.00 13.46 -18.32
N GLU A 314 -10.87 13.56 -19.33
CA GLU A 314 -10.89 14.69 -20.27
C GLU A 314 -11.54 15.94 -19.67
N ASN A 315 -12.48 15.78 -18.72
CA ASN A 315 -13.23 16.87 -18.11
C ASN A 315 -12.66 17.37 -16.76
N LEU A 316 -11.66 16.70 -16.18
CA LEU A 316 -11.05 17.09 -14.89
C LEU A 316 -9.71 17.83 -15.08
N SER A 317 -9.57 18.98 -14.41
CA SER A 317 -8.32 19.75 -14.41
C SER A 317 -7.16 18.96 -13.77
N GLY A 318 -6.00 18.93 -14.42
CA GLY A 318 -4.79 18.22 -13.93
C GLY A 318 -4.68 16.76 -14.39
N TYR A 319 -5.60 16.31 -15.24
CA TYR A 319 -5.57 15.01 -15.89
C TYR A 319 -5.17 15.18 -17.37
N GLN A 320 -4.39 14.25 -17.91
CA GLN A 320 -4.08 14.18 -19.34
C GLN A 320 -5.05 13.21 -20.05
N PRO A 321 -5.34 13.41 -21.35
CA PRO A 321 -6.05 12.42 -22.16
C PRO A 321 -5.41 11.03 -22.05
N PRO A 322 -6.21 9.95 -21.97
CA PRO A 322 -5.68 8.62 -21.72
C PRO A 322 -4.82 8.12 -22.87
N LYS A 323 -3.63 7.58 -22.55
CA LYS A 323 -2.76 6.91 -23.51
C LYS A 323 -3.20 5.46 -23.67
N HIS A 324 -3.43 5.01 -24.89
CA HIS A 324 -3.76 3.61 -25.17
C HIS A 324 -2.48 2.78 -25.45
N ILE A 325 -2.42 1.54 -24.92
CA ILE A 325 -1.30 0.60 -25.14
C ILE A 325 -1.81 -0.85 -25.33
N ASN A 326 -0.99 -1.67 -25.99
CA ASN A 326 -1.04 -3.12 -25.87
C ASN A 326 -0.09 -3.54 -24.73
N PHE A 327 -0.66 -3.96 -23.60
CA PHE A 327 0.08 -4.22 -22.38
C PHE A 327 0.80 -5.57 -22.40
N GLY A 328 0.17 -6.63 -22.93
CA GLY A 328 0.80 -7.94 -23.05
C GLY A 328 2.07 -7.91 -23.90
N GLN A 329 2.07 -7.17 -25.02
CA GLN A 329 3.26 -6.96 -25.86
C GLN A 329 4.35 -6.15 -25.15
N TYR A 330 3.98 -5.18 -24.30
CA TYR A 330 4.92 -4.44 -23.47
C TYR A 330 5.60 -5.36 -22.46
N ILE A 331 4.85 -6.20 -21.73
CA ILE A 331 5.42 -7.17 -20.79
C ILE A 331 6.32 -8.19 -21.50
N ALA A 332 5.91 -8.70 -22.67
CA ALA A 332 6.73 -9.63 -23.48
C ALA A 332 8.08 -9.03 -23.91
N SER A 333 8.14 -7.71 -24.08
CA SER A 333 9.35 -6.98 -24.48
C SER A 333 10.25 -6.63 -23.28
N ASN A 334 9.66 -6.36 -22.11
CA ASN A 334 10.35 -5.83 -20.94
C ASN A 334 10.62 -6.85 -19.82
N VAL A 335 10.03 -8.05 -19.87
CA VAL A 335 10.23 -9.14 -18.90
C VAL A 335 10.83 -10.36 -19.62
N SER A 336 12.14 -10.26 -19.92
CA SER A 336 12.86 -11.24 -20.75
C SER A 336 12.81 -12.68 -20.20
N SER A 337 12.81 -12.82 -18.87
CA SER A 337 12.79 -14.11 -18.17
C SER A 337 11.46 -14.87 -18.33
N LEU A 338 10.38 -14.21 -18.76
CA LEU A 338 9.09 -14.87 -19.01
C LEU A 338 9.15 -15.85 -20.18
N LYS A 339 10.10 -15.68 -21.12
CA LYS A 339 10.22 -16.52 -22.33
C LYS A 339 10.41 -18.01 -22.03
N GLY A 340 11.01 -18.36 -20.88
CA GLY A 340 11.16 -19.75 -20.44
C GLY A 340 9.87 -20.42 -19.94
N PHE A 341 8.75 -19.68 -19.88
CA PHE A 341 7.45 -20.15 -19.39
C PHE A 341 6.34 -20.05 -20.46
N HIS A 342 6.70 -19.73 -21.70
CA HIS A 342 5.76 -19.66 -22.82
C HIS A 342 5.56 -21.03 -23.48
N GLU A 343 4.30 -21.39 -23.73
CA GLU A 343 3.94 -22.41 -24.72
C GLU A 343 3.89 -21.78 -26.12
N GLU A 344 4.34 -22.52 -27.14
CA GLU A 344 4.43 -22.05 -28.52
C GLU A 344 3.06 -21.60 -29.06
N SER A 345 2.93 -20.32 -29.41
CA SER A 345 1.69 -19.77 -29.99
C SER A 345 1.97 -18.57 -30.91
N THR A 346 1.07 -18.35 -31.87
CA THR A 346 1.28 -17.43 -33.00
C THR A 346 0.83 -15.99 -32.73
N ASN A 347 1.43 -15.06 -33.48
CA ASN A 347 1.72 -13.67 -33.09
C ASN A 347 0.60 -12.77 -32.54
N LEU A 348 -0.70 -13.07 -32.74
CA LEU A 348 -1.79 -12.29 -32.13
C LEU A 348 -2.17 -12.80 -30.72
N LYS A 349 -1.79 -14.03 -30.37
CA LYS A 349 -2.01 -14.64 -29.04
C LYS A 349 -0.94 -14.25 -28.02
N ASN A 350 0.16 -13.63 -28.47
CA ASN A 350 1.37 -13.37 -27.67
C ASN A 350 1.11 -12.59 -26.38
N GLY A 351 0.27 -11.53 -26.42
CA GLY A 351 0.00 -10.71 -25.24
C GLY A 351 -0.74 -11.47 -24.13
N ILE A 352 -1.74 -12.27 -24.52
CA ILE A 352 -2.52 -13.09 -23.59
C ILE A 352 -1.68 -14.28 -23.09
N SER A 353 -0.89 -14.93 -23.96
CA SER A 353 0.00 -16.02 -23.54
C SER A 353 1.11 -15.54 -22.60
N THR A 354 1.61 -14.31 -22.78
CA THR A 354 2.52 -13.64 -21.82
C THR A 354 1.87 -13.53 -20.43
N LEU A 355 0.62 -13.09 -20.35
CA LEU A 355 -0.05 -12.93 -19.05
C LEU A 355 -0.48 -14.27 -18.44
N LYS A 356 -0.78 -15.28 -19.26
CA LYS A 356 -0.91 -16.66 -18.79
C LYS A 356 0.40 -17.16 -18.19
N ALA A 357 1.53 -17.00 -18.88
CA ALA A 357 2.87 -17.36 -18.37
C ALA A 357 3.20 -16.63 -17.06
N LEU A 358 2.89 -15.33 -16.96
CA LEU A 358 3.03 -14.55 -15.72
C LEU A 358 2.18 -15.14 -14.57
N SER A 359 0.93 -15.53 -14.86
CA SER A 359 0.05 -16.18 -13.88
C SER A 359 0.53 -17.58 -13.48
N SER A 360 1.13 -18.34 -14.40
CA SER A 360 1.77 -19.63 -14.10
C SER A 360 2.95 -19.46 -13.15
N VAL A 361 3.82 -18.46 -13.38
CA VAL A 361 4.93 -18.13 -12.46
C VAL A 361 4.39 -17.72 -11.08
N MET A 362 3.33 -16.91 -11.04
CA MET A 362 2.65 -16.52 -9.80
C MET A 362 2.14 -17.75 -9.01
N PHE A 363 1.52 -18.72 -9.68
CA PHE A 363 1.07 -19.96 -9.04
C PHE A 363 2.22 -20.89 -8.64
N LEU A 364 3.33 -20.92 -9.37
CA LEU A 364 4.51 -21.69 -8.98
C LEU A 364 5.15 -21.12 -7.70
N LEU A 365 5.27 -19.79 -7.57
CA LEU A 365 5.67 -19.14 -6.32
C LEU A 365 4.70 -19.47 -5.18
N GLN A 366 3.39 -19.35 -5.43
CA GLN A 366 2.37 -19.68 -4.43
C GLN A 366 2.49 -21.09 -3.89
N ARG A 367 2.60 -22.07 -4.79
CA ARG A 367 2.73 -23.48 -4.41
C ARG A 367 4.06 -23.76 -3.68
N TYR A 368 5.17 -23.13 -4.10
CA TYR A 368 6.47 -23.29 -3.47
C TYR A 368 6.48 -22.77 -2.03
N GLU A 369 6.08 -21.51 -1.84
CA GLU A 369 6.11 -20.87 -0.53
C GLU A 369 5.07 -21.49 0.41
N PHE A 370 3.87 -21.84 -0.09
CA PHE A 370 2.88 -22.57 0.70
C PHE A 370 3.44 -23.91 1.21
N LYS A 371 4.14 -24.66 0.36
CA LYS A 371 4.77 -25.93 0.76
C LYS A 371 5.80 -25.68 1.87
N THR A 372 6.71 -24.72 1.69
CA THR A 372 7.69 -24.33 2.71
C THR A 372 7.03 -23.99 4.06
N ASN A 373 5.87 -23.34 4.04
CA ASN A 373 5.17 -22.91 5.25
C ASN A 373 4.38 -24.01 5.96
N HIS A 374 3.77 -24.93 5.19
CA HIS A 374 2.65 -25.75 5.68
C HIS A 374 2.79 -27.24 5.45
N GLU A 375 3.85 -27.70 4.77
CA GLU A 375 4.02 -29.12 4.43
C GLU A 375 4.01 -30.03 5.66
N GLU A 376 4.65 -29.63 6.75
CA GLU A 376 4.66 -30.39 8.00
C GLU A 376 3.25 -30.53 8.60
N TRP A 377 2.51 -29.42 8.71
CA TRP A 377 1.16 -29.42 9.25
C TRP A 377 0.19 -30.23 8.38
N VAL A 378 0.24 -30.06 7.05
CA VAL A 378 -0.60 -30.81 6.11
C VAL A 378 -0.33 -32.31 6.18
N LYS A 379 0.94 -32.73 6.25
CA LYS A 379 1.33 -34.15 6.33
C LYS A 379 0.96 -34.79 7.67
N SER A 380 1.17 -34.09 8.78
CA SER A 380 0.91 -34.58 10.14
C SER A 380 -0.58 -34.60 10.48
N THR A 381 -1.28 -33.49 10.22
CA THR A 381 -2.69 -33.30 10.64
C THR A 381 -3.67 -33.92 9.65
N LYS A 382 -3.32 -34.01 8.36
CA LYS A 382 -4.21 -34.46 7.26
C LYS A 382 -5.59 -33.76 7.33
N PRO A 383 -5.62 -32.42 7.23
CA PRO A 383 -6.82 -31.62 7.45
C PRO A 383 -7.95 -31.99 6.48
N ARG A 384 -9.21 -31.87 6.93
CA ARG A 384 -10.34 -31.92 6.02
C ARG A 384 -10.39 -30.64 5.19
N LEU A 385 -10.28 -30.77 3.87
CA LEU A 385 -10.30 -29.66 2.91
C LEU A 385 -11.44 -29.86 1.90
N GLY A 386 -12.04 -28.79 1.41
CA GLY A 386 -12.93 -28.81 0.24
C GLY A 386 -12.20 -29.30 -1.02
N PRO A 387 -12.91 -29.82 -2.04
CA PRO A 387 -12.29 -30.49 -3.20
C PRO A 387 -11.24 -29.65 -3.92
N ASP A 388 -11.59 -28.43 -4.33
CA ASP A 388 -10.70 -27.52 -5.06
C ASP A 388 -9.47 -27.12 -4.24
N VAL A 389 -9.64 -26.92 -2.93
CA VAL A 389 -8.52 -26.61 -2.01
C VAL A 389 -7.65 -27.84 -1.80
N SER A 390 -8.23 -29.03 -1.67
CA SER A 390 -7.52 -30.31 -1.57
C SER A 390 -6.62 -30.53 -2.78
N ASP A 391 -7.12 -30.27 -3.98
CA ASP A 391 -6.34 -30.43 -5.22
C ASP A 391 -5.23 -29.38 -5.35
N ARG A 392 -5.48 -28.12 -4.96
CA ARG A 392 -4.45 -27.06 -4.91
C ARG A 392 -3.36 -27.38 -3.89
N VAL A 393 -3.72 -27.79 -2.68
CA VAL A 393 -2.79 -28.20 -1.62
C VAL A 393 -2.01 -29.45 -2.04
N ARG A 394 -2.67 -30.46 -2.62
CA ARG A 394 -2.00 -31.65 -3.14
C ARG A 394 -0.96 -31.29 -4.19
N ALA A 395 -1.33 -30.45 -5.17
CA ALA A 395 -0.40 -29.95 -6.18
C ALA A 395 0.76 -29.15 -5.59
N ALA A 396 0.53 -28.35 -4.53
CA ALA A 396 1.59 -27.62 -3.85
C ALA A 396 2.59 -28.56 -3.16
N ILE A 397 2.10 -29.51 -2.36
CA ILE A 397 2.94 -30.48 -1.63
C ILE A 397 3.66 -31.46 -2.59
N SER A 398 3.00 -31.92 -3.66
CA SER A 398 3.60 -32.91 -4.58
C SER A 398 4.64 -32.32 -5.53
N THR A 399 4.67 -31.01 -5.75
CA THR A 399 5.60 -30.39 -6.70
C THR A 399 7.03 -30.36 -6.13
N ALA A 400 7.99 -30.74 -6.97
CA ALA A 400 9.42 -30.51 -6.77
C ALA A 400 9.82 -29.21 -7.49
N TYR A 401 10.70 -28.41 -6.89
CA TYR A 401 10.99 -27.06 -7.35
C TYR A 401 12.45 -26.93 -7.78
N GLU A 402 12.68 -27.15 -9.06
CA GLU A 402 13.91 -26.77 -9.73
C GLU A 402 13.79 -25.30 -10.20
N ASN A 403 14.88 -24.54 -10.11
CA ASN A 403 14.98 -23.17 -10.62
C ASN A 403 14.12 -22.06 -9.95
N ILE A 404 13.79 -22.16 -8.66
CA ILE A 404 13.08 -21.12 -7.87
C ILE A 404 13.61 -19.68 -8.13
N LYS A 405 14.93 -19.52 -8.32
CA LYS A 405 15.59 -18.23 -8.63
C LYS A 405 15.03 -17.56 -9.90
N SER A 406 14.58 -18.31 -10.91
CA SER A 406 14.00 -17.74 -12.14
C SER A 406 12.63 -17.12 -11.89
N LEU A 407 11.82 -17.69 -10.98
CA LEU A 407 10.51 -17.17 -10.59
C LEU A 407 10.64 -15.79 -9.90
N TYR A 408 11.61 -15.64 -9.00
CA TYR A 408 11.95 -14.35 -8.38
C TYR A 408 12.56 -13.34 -9.37
N LYS A 409 13.30 -13.81 -10.39
CA LYS A 409 13.80 -12.95 -11.47
C LYS A 409 12.64 -12.35 -12.28
N VAL A 410 11.66 -13.16 -12.66
CA VAL A 410 10.42 -12.69 -13.32
C VAL A 410 9.73 -11.61 -12.49
N ARG A 411 9.57 -11.83 -11.18
CA ARG A 411 9.01 -10.83 -10.25
C ARG A 411 9.76 -9.49 -10.29
N THR A 412 11.09 -9.55 -10.29
CA THR A 412 11.98 -8.38 -10.27
C THR A 412 11.95 -7.61 -11.59
N GLU A 413 11.97 -8.31 -12.72
CA GLU A 413 11.81 -7.72 -14.06
C GLU A 413 10.41 -7.10 -14.23
N MET A 414 9.35 -7.78 -13.79
CA MET A 414 7.97 -7.29 -13.83
C MET A 414 7.79 -6.00 -13.01
N ARG A 415 8.40 -5.91 -11.82
CA ARG A 415 8.43 -4.68 -11.02
C ARG A 415 9.12 -3.54 -11.78
N SER A 416 10.31 -3.79 -12.35
CA SER A 416 11.07 -2.81 -13.13
C SER A 416 10.33 -2.33 -14.39
N ALA A 417 9.63 -3.23 -15.07
CA ALA A 417 8.81 -2.90 -16.24
C ALA A 417 7.66 -1.95 -15.88
N LEU A 418 6.88 -2.27 -14.84
CA LEU A 418 5.78 -1.41 -14.37
C LEU A 418 6.29 -0.08 -13.82
N GLN A 419 7.41 -0.09 -13.10
CA GLN A 419 8.06 1.12 -12.62
C GLN A 419 8.47 2.04 -13.77
N SER A 420 8.99 1.49 -14.87
CA SER A 420 9.40 2.24 -16.06
C SER A 420 8.22 2.73 -16.90
N LEU A 421 7.11 1.98 -16.94
CA LEU A 421 5.89 2.37 -17.66
C LEU A 421 5.14 3.53 -16.96
N LEU A 422 5.14 3.53 -15.63
CA LEU A 422 4.27 4.38 -14.81
C LEU A 422 4.99 5.55 -14.11
N LYS A 423 6.32 5.59 -14.07
CA LYS A 423 7.08 6.72 -13.50
C LYS A 423 7.97 7.34 -14.58
N ILE A 424 7.57 8.49 -15.09
CA ILE A 424 8.27 9.15 -16.20
C ILE A 424 9.47 9.93 -15.67
N HIS A 425 10.66 9.36 -15.84
CA HIS A 425 11.92 10.08 -15.66
C HIS A 425 12.23 10.93 -16.90
N VAL A 426 12.16 12.25 -16.78
CA VAL A 426 12.61 13.18 -17.83
C VAL A 426 14.15 13.21 -17.84
N PHE A 427 14.75 12.34 -18.63
CA PHE A 427 16.18 12.40 -18.95
C PHE A 427 16.46 13.46 -20.02
N VAL A 428 16.95 14.64 -19.61
CA VAL A 428 17.48 15.64 -20.55
C VAL A 428 18.94 15.28 -20.88
N PHE A 429 19.15 14.66 -22.04
CA PHE A 429 20.49 14.52 -22.62
C PHE A 429 20.94 15.86 -23.22
N LEU A 430 21.96 16.48 -22.63
CA LEU A 430 22.70 17.59 -23.26
C LEU A 430 24.02 17.03 -23.81
N LEU A 431 24.05 16.80 -25.12
CA LEU A 431 25.30 16.57 -25.86
C LEU A 431 26.09 17.89 -25.90
N TYR A 432 27.28 17.90 -25.30
CA TYR A 432 28.23 19.02 -25.44
C TYR A 432 29.50 18.56 -26.14
N SER A 433 29.63 18.94 -27.41
CA SER A 433 30.90 18.90 -28.15
C SER A 433 31.86 19.92 -27.53
N ARG A 434 33.09 19.52 -27.23
CA ARG A 434 34.15 20.42 -26.75
C ARG A 434 34.84 21.16 -27.91
N PRO A 435 35.11 22.46 -27.79
CA PRO A 435 36.25 23.10 -28.44
C PRO A 435 37.48 23.20 -27.52
N ASN A 436 38.66 23.33 -28.13
CA ASN A 436 39.97 23.41 -27.47
C ASN A 436 40.23 24.80 -26.84
N TYR A 437 41.08 24.89 -25.80
CA TYR A 437 42.40 25.59 -25.88
C TYR A 437 43.24 25.49 -24.56
N TYR A 438 44.54 25.11 -24.70
CA TYR A 438 45.81 25.59 -24.08
C TYR A 438 45.85 26.30 -22.69
N ASP A 439 46.98 26.46 -21.98
CA ASP A 439 48.30 25.79 -21.81
C ASP A 439 49.10 26.67 -20.82
N VAL A 440 49.68 26.14 -19.74
CA VAL A 440 50.70 26.83 -18.91
C VAL A 440 51.70 25.83 -18.33
N HIS A 441 52.99 26.10 -18.55
CA HIS A 441 54.13 25.31 -18.08
C HIS A 441 54.40 25.36 -16.56
N VAL A 442 55.02 24.30 -16.04
CA VAL A 442 55.90 24.35 -14.84
C VAL A 442 57.18 23.56 -15.14
N ARG A 443 58.35 24.09 -14.71
CA ARG A 443 59.69 23.50 -14.93
C ARG A 443 59.99 22.36 -13.95
N ARG A 444 60.88 21.45 -14.36
CA ARG A 444 61.55 20.47 -13.48
C ARG A 444 62.75 21.10 -12.78
N GLU A 445 63.03 20.63 -11.57
CA GLU A 445 64.37 20.26 -11.07
C GLU A 445 64.20 19.31 -9.86
N ASP A 446 65.24 18.51 -9.58
CA ASP A 446 65.13 17.19 -8.94
C ASP A 446 65.28 17.16 -7.40
N VAL A 447 64.88 16.04 -6.77
CA VAL A 447 65.67 15.25 -5.77
C VAL A 447 64.95 13.92 -5.43
N HIS A 448 65.73 12.89 -5.08
CA HIS A 448 65.37 11.47 -5.00
C HIS A 448 64.48 10.99 -3.82
N SER A 449 63.86 9.81 -4.05
CA SER A 449 63.77 8.66 -3.11
C SER A 449 62.91 8.78 -1.83
N GLN A 450 61.69 8.23 -1.84
CA GLN A 450 61.39 6.86 -1.32
C GLN A 450 59.91 6.46 -1.54
N ALA A 451 59.57 5.21 -1.21
CA ALA A 451 58.33 4.54 -1.61
C ALA A 451 57.02 5.14 -1.04
N GLY A 452 56.00 5.23 -1.89
CA GLY A 452 54.61 5.53 -1.51
C GLY A 452 53.69 5.58 -2.74
N ASN A 453 52.78 4.61 -2.89
CA ASN A 453 51.80 4.58 -3.99
C ASN A 453 50.56 5.43 -3.66
N ASP A 454 50.68 6.75 -3.76
CA ASP A 454 49.52 7.66 -3.73
C ASP A 454 49.02 7.96 -5.15
N ILE A 455 47.84 7.43 -5.48
CA ILE A 455 47.13 7.76 -6.73
C ILE A 455 46.34 9.07 -6.51
N ILE A 456 46.85 10.16 -7.09
CA ILE A 456 46.19 11.47 -7.06
C ILE A 456 44.94 11.46 -7.95
N TYR A 457 43.77 11.26 -7.35
CA TYR A 457 42.48 11.45 -8.03
C TYR A 457 42.13 12.95 -8.11
N PHE A 458 42.26 13.55 -9.29
CA PHE A 458 41.82 14.92 -9.54
C PHE A 458 40.28 15.02 -9.46
N GLY A 459 39.79 16.03 -8.73
CA GLY A 459 38.38 16.11 -8.32
C GLY A 459 37.40 16.43 -9.45
N ALA A 460 36.53 15.46 -9.79
CA ALA A 460 35.39 15.64 -10.69
C ALA A 460 34.01 15.66 -9.97
N VAL A 461 34.00 15.77 -8.63
CA VAL A 461 32.78 15.60 -7.81
C VAL A 461 31.94 16.88 -7.68
N ASN A 462 32.57 18.06 -7.65
CA ASN A 462 31.87 19.33 -7.37
C ASN A 462 31.04 19.88 -8.54
N GLY A 463 31.28 19.40 -9.77
CA GLY A 463 30.44 19.72 -10.93
C GLY A 463 29.10 18.99 -10.89
N LEU A 464 29.12 17.70 -10.54
CA LEU A 464 27.94 16.84 -10.61
C LEU A 464 26.85 17.27 -9.60
N SER A 465 27.24 17.61 -8.37
CA SER A 465 26.28 18.07 -7.33
C SER A 465 25.60 19.40 -7.68
N ARG A 466 26.30 20.32 -8.36
CA ARG A 466 25.68 21.57 -8.85
C ARG A 466 24.73 21.31 -10.02
N VAL A 467 25.06 20.38 -10.92
CA VAL A 467 24.16 19.96 -12.00
C VAL A 467 22.91 19.28 -11.42
N ILE A 468 23.05 18.33 -10.49
CA ILE A 468 21.93 17.65 -9.82
C ILE A 468 21.03 18.66 -9.07
N GLY A 469 21.61 19.65 -8.38
CA GLY A 469 20.85 20.73 -7.72
C GLY A 469 20.09 21.65 -8.68
N LEU A 470 20.66 21.94 -9.87
CA LEU A 470 19.99 22.71 -10.92
C LEU A 470 18.91 21.90 -11.67
N PHE A 471 19.07 20.58 -11.77
CA PHE A 471 18.06 19.68 -12.33
C PHE A 471 16.84 19.57 -11.40
N ASN A 472 17.04 19.40 -10.09
CA ASN A 472 15.94 19.27 -9.12
C ASN A 472 15.16 20.58 -8.87
N SER A 473 15.69 21.74 -9.28
CA SER A 473 15.01 23.04 -9.14
C SER A 473 14.30 23.52 -10.42
N ARG A 474 14.38 22.76 -11.52
CA ARG A 474 13.71 23.08 -12.81
C ARG A 474 12.71 22.03 -13.31
N SER A 475 12.51 20.93 -12.61
CA SER A 475 11.51 19.90 -12.96
C SER A 475 10.10 20.25 -12.46
N SER A 476 9.48 21.32 -12.99
CA SER A 476 8.13 21.77 -12.62
C SER A 476 7.00 20.93 -13.24
N GLY A 477 7.15 19.60 -13.25
CA GLY A 477 6.19 18.65 -13.82
C GLY A 477 6.78 17.23 -13.90
N GLN A 478 6.49 16.40 -12.90
CA GLN A 478 6.66 14.95 -12.99
C GLN A 478 5.29 14.33 -13.24
N ASP A 479 5.13 13.71 -14.41
CA ASP A 479 3.91 12.99 -14.79
C ASP A 479 3.94 11.56 -14.23
N ASP A 480 3.04 11.27 -13.30
CA ASP A 480 2.84 9.92 -12.77
C ASP A 480 1.70 9.21 -13.51
N GLY A 481 1.98 7.96 -13.88
CA GLY A 481 1.11 7.09 -14.67
C GLY A 481 0.19 6.22 -13.82
N ILE A 482 -1.06 6.08 -14.27
CA ILE A 482 -2.05 5.13 -13.74
C ILE A 482 -2.46 4.20 -14.88
N LEU A 483 -2.15 2.91 -14.73
CA LEU A 483 -2.62 1.86 -15.64
C LEU A 483 -4.08 1.51 -15.32
N VAL A 484 -4.92 1.47 -16.36
CA VAL A 484 -6.34 1.13 -16.30
C VAL A 484 -6.56 -0.22 -16.99
N LEU A 485 -7.19 -1.14 -16.27
CA LEU A 485 -7.55 -2.47 -16.76
C LEU A 485 -8.86 -2.96 -16.10
N PRO A 486 -9.59 -3.94 -16.68
CA PRO A 486 -10.76 -4.51 -16.02
C PRO A 486 -10.33 -5.32 -14.79
N THR A 487 -10.99 -5.16 -13.64
CA THR A 487 -10.63 -5.92 -12.42
C THR A 487 -10.87 -7.42 -12.59
N ILE A 488 -11.97 -7.77 -13.27
CA ILE A 488 -12.31 -9.13 -13.67
C ILE A 488 -12.85 -9.12 -15.10
N ALA A 489 -12.61 -10.21 -15.84
CA ALA A 489 -13.00 -10.36 -17.24
C ALA A 489 -14.46 -10.84 -17.42
N ASP A 490 -15.01 -11.51 -16.42
CA ASP A 490 -16.29 -12.23 -16.50
C ASP A 490 -17.26 -11.77 -15.42
N PRO A 491 -18.58 -11.90 -15.66
CA PRO A 491 -19.58 -11.78 -14.60
C PRO A 491 -19.34 -12.85 -13.50
N PRO A 492 -19.73 -12.57 -12.25
CA PRO A 492 -19.68 -13.56 -11.17
C PRO A 492 -20.39 -14.86 -11.53
N LEU A 493 -19.86 -15.98 -11.03
CA LEU A 493 -20.41 -17.31 -11.32
C LEU A 493 -21.55 -17.67 -10.35
N LYS A 494 -22.52 -18.46 -10.82
CA LYS A 494 -23.62 -18.94 -9.98
C LYS A 494 -23.12 -19.94 -8.96
N LEU A 495 -23.60 -19.79 -7.72
CA LEU A 495 -23.31 -20.72 -6.62
C LEU A 495 -23.75 -22.15 -7.01
N ASN A 496 -22.95 -23.16 -6.66
CA ASN A 496 -23.25 -24.59 -6.90
C ASN A 496 -23.55 -24.95 -8.38
N SER A 497 -22.96 -24.26 -9.36
CA SER A 497 -23.14 -24.64 -10.76
C SER A 497 -22.57 -26.05 -11.03
N LYS A 498 -23.41 -26.98 -11.53
CA LYS A 498 -22.98 -28.36 -11.86
C LYS A 498 -21.88 -28.44 -12.93
N LYS A 499 -21.69 -27.38 -13.72
CA LYS A 499 -20.44 -27.12 -14.42
C LYS A 499 -19.51 -26.45 -13.41
N GLY A 500 -18.44 -27.15 -13.01
CA GLY A 500 -17.35 -26.52 -12.26
C GLY A 500 -16.79 -25.30 -13.00
N LEU A 501 -16.06 -24.43 -12.30
CA LEU A 501 -15.49 -23.21 -12.89
C LEU A 501 -14.74 -23.57 -14.17
N SER A 502 -15.05 -22.89 -15.29
CA SER A 502 -14.30 -23.15 -16.51
C SER A 502 -12.84 -22.72 -16.32
N ALA A 503 -11.90 -23.52 -16.82
CA ALA A 503 -10.48 -23.17 -16.78
C ALA A 503 -10.24 -21.77 -17.39
N GLU A 504 -11.00 -21.41 -18.42
CA GLU A 504 -10.98 -20.09 -19.07
C GLU A 504 -11.38 -18.90 -18.16
N PHE A 505 -12.21 -19.11 -17.14
CA PHE A 505 -12.52 -18.08 -16.13
C PHE A 505 -11.32 -17.88 -15.21
N HIS A 506 -10.76 -18.98 -14.68
CA HIS A 506 -9.57 -18.92 -13.84
C HIS A 506 -8.36 -18.34 -14.58
N ASP A 507 -8.13 -18.72 -15.82
CA ASP A 507 -7.05 -18.19 -16.66
C ASP A 507 -7.16 -16.67 -16.85
N ARG A 508 -8.34 -16.17 -17.23
CA ARG A 508 -8.56 -14.74 -17.49
C ARG A 508 -8.53 -13.91 -16.21
N ALA A 509 -9.11 -14.40 -15.12
CA ALA A 509 -8.98 -13.76 -13.81
C ALA A 509 -7.51 -13.72 -13.37
N SER A 510 -6.79 -14.84 -13.44
CA SER A 510 -5.39 -14.93 -12.99
C SER A 510 -4.45 -14.09 -13.85
N ALA A 511 -4.68 -14.00 -15.16
CA ALA A 511 -3.94 -13.11 -16.06
C ALA A 511 -4.02 -11.64 -15.59
N LEU A 512 -5.23 -11.12 -15.34
CA LEU A 512 -5.45 -9.75 -14.85
C LEU A 512 -4.88 -9.53 -13.44
N LEU A 513 -5.15 -10.47 -12.52
CA LEU A 513 -4.78 -10.34 -11.12
C LEU A 513 -3.26 -10.48 -10.89
N SER A 514 -2.57 -11.25 -11.74
CA SER A 514 -1.11 -11.44 -11.67
C SER A 514 -0.31 -10.15 -11.84
N ILE A 515 -0.86 -9.12 -12.49
CA ILE A 515 -0.14 -7.90 -12.84
C ILE A 515 0.38 -7.17 -11.60
N ALA A 516 -0.51 -6.81 -10.65
CA ALA A 516 -0.11 -6.17 -9.40
C ALA A 516 0.48 -7.16 -8.37
N SER A 517 0.09 -8.44 -8.42
CA SER A 517 0.69 -9.49 -7.59
C SER A 517 2.19 -9.62 -7.88
N MET A 518 2.58 -9.77 -9.16
CA MET A 518 3.95 -10.01 -9.60
C MET A 518 4.81 -8.74 -9.66
N SER A 519 4.26 -7.57 -10.01
CA SER A 519 5.03 -6.31 -9.90
C SER A 519 5.18 -5.86 -8.45
N GLY A 520 4.20 -6.18 -7.59
CA GLY A 520 4.07 -5.61 -6.25
C GLY A 520 3.52 -4.18 -6.23
N CYS A 521 3.00 -3.68 -7.35
CA CYS A 521 2.35 -2.37 -7.43
C CYS A 521 1.07 -2.27 -6.55
N CYS A 522 0.73 -1.05 -6.16
CA CYS A 522 -0.57 -0.75 -5.56
C CYS A 522 -1.69 -0.76 -6.62
N GLN A 523 -2.87 -1.23 -6.23
CA GLN A 523 -4.04 -1.36 -7.09
C GLN A 523 -5.31 -1.05 -6.31
N VAL A 524 -6.24 -0.34 -6.94
CA VAL A 524 -7.57 -0.07 -6.39
C VAL A 524 -8.66 -0.54 -7.36
N THR A 525 -9.60 -1.31 -6.83
CA THR A 525 -10.83 -1.73 -7.52
C THR A 525 -11.89 -0.66 -7.33
N ILE A 526 -12.47 -0.18 -8.44
CA ILE A 526 -13.45 0.91 -8.47
C ILE A 526 -14.74 0.41 -9.12
N PRO A 527 -15.86 0.29 -8.40
CA PRO A 527 -17.15 -0.11 -8.97
C PRO A 527 -17.69 0.96 -9.93
N LEU A 528 -18.18 0.53 -11.08
CA LEU A 528 -18.77 1.36 -12.15
C LEU A 528 -20.25 1.02 -12.40
N GLY A 529 -20.98 0.64 -11.35
CA GLY A 529 -22.38 0.22 -11.46
C GLY A 529 -22.52 -1.22 -11.95
N ASN A 530 -23.57 -1.49 -12.74
CA ASN A 530 -23.98 -2.85 -13.13
C ASN A 530 -24.12 -3.03 -14.66
N HIS A 531 -23.91 -4.27 -15.11
CA HIS A 531 -24.25 -4.74 -16.46
C HIS A 531 -24.86 -6.14 -16.33
N ASP A 532 -26.04 -6.31 -16.93
CA ASP A 532 -26.77 -7.60 -16.98
C ASP A 532 -27.01 -8.19 -15.57
N GLY A 533 -27.36 -7.30 -14.64
CA GLY A 533 -27.55 -7.61 -13.22
C GLY A 533 -26.27 -7.80 -12.40
N CYS A 534 -25.10 -7.85 -13.06
CA CYS A 534 -23.81 -8.11 -12.41
C CYS A 534 -23.04 -6.80 -12.12
N PRO A 535 -22.40 -6.65 -10.95
CA PRO A 535 -21.50 -5.54 -10.67
C PRO A 535 -20.30 -5.52 -11.64
N ILE A 536 -19.96 -4.33 -12.13
CA ILE A 536 -18.78 -4.10 -12.98
C ILE A 536 -17.79 -3.18 -12.28
N SER A 537 -16.50 -3.40 -12.51
CA SER A 537 -15.45 -2.56 -11.92
C SER A 537 -14.22 -2.44 -12.82
N VAL A 538 -13.50 -1.34 -12.66
CA VAL A 538 -12.17 -1.14 -13.25
C VAL A 538 -11.12 -1.09 -12.15
N SER A 539 -9.90 -1.44 -12.51
CA SER A 539 -8.74 -1.35 -11.66
C SER A 539 -7.81 -0.25 -12.13
N PHE A 540 -7.43 0.62 -11.20
CA PHE A 540 -6.33 1.56 -11.38
C PHE A 540 -5.09 1.01 -10.66
N ILE A 541 -3.96 0.92 -11.36
CA ILE A 541 -2.67 0.47 -10.83
C ILE A 541 -1.67 1.63 -10.98
N ALA A 542 -1.00 1.99 -9.88
CA ALA A 542 0.12 2.92 -9.89
C ALA A 542 1.43 2.18 -9.52
N PHE A 543 2.59 2.81 -9.74
CA PHE A 543 3.88 2.15 -9.47
C PHE A 543 4.08 1.79 -7.98
N HIS A 544 5.07 0.94 -7.70
CA HIS A 544 5.37 0.52 -6.32
C HIS A 544 5.78 1.73 -5.46
N GLY A 545 5.09 1.93 -4.33
CA GLY A 545 5.24 3.08 -3.44
C GLY A 545 4.36 4.28 -3.78
N ALA A 546 3.56 4.24 -4.86
CA ALA A 546 2.65 5.30 -5.26
C ALA A 546 1.28 5.28 -4.53
N ASP A 547 1.18 4.55 -3.41
CA ASP A 547 -0.07 4.26 -2.70
C ASP A 547 -0.89 5.51 -2.35
N LYS A 548 -0.22 6.53 -1.81
CA LYS A 548 -0.83 7.83 -1.50
C LYS A 548 -1.38 8.51 -2.76
N PHE A 549 -0.58 8.54 -3.83
CA PHE A 549 -0.98 9.14 -5.10
C PHE A 549 -2.20 8.44 -5.70
N LEU A 550 -2.29 7.11 -5.58
CA LEU A 550 -3.43 6.33 -6.03
C LEU A 550 -4.68 6.60 -5.18
N LEU A 551 -4.56 6.60 -3.85
CA LEU A 551 -5.66 6.93 -2.91
C LEU A 551 -6.17 8.36 -3.11
N ASP A 552 -5.28 9.34 -3.19
CA ASP A 552 -5.61 10.76 -3.44
C ASP A 552 -6.32 10.91 -4.80
N THR A 553 -5.90 10.17 -5.82
CA THR A 553 -6.51 10.22 -7.15
C THR A 553 -7.92 9.62 -7.16
N VAL A 554 -8.15 8.51 -6.45
CA VAL A 554 -9.50 7.95 -6.29
C VAL A 554 -10.41 8.93 -5.55
N LEU A 555 -9.94 9.49 -4.43
CA LEU A 555 -10.75 10.43 -3.64
C LEU A 555 -11.18 11.66 -4.46
N ASP A 556 -10.28 12.19 -5.29
CA ASP A 556 -10.54 13.34 -6.18
C ASP A 556 -11.59 13.02 -7.26
N MET A 557 -11.47 11.88 -7.95
CA MET A 557 -12.28 11.58 -9.14
C MET A 557 -13.51 10.68 -8.92
N TYR A 558 -13.65 10.01 -7.77
CA TYR A 558 -14.72 9.02 -7.57
C TYR A 558 -16.12 9.60 -7.77
N SER A 559 -16.38 10.81 -7.27
CA SER A 559 -17.69 11.47 -7.44
C SER A 559 -18.02 11.76 -8.91
N SER A 560 -17.01 12.08 -9.73
CA SER A 560 -17.16 12.30 -11.18
C SER A 560 -17.36 10.98 -11.93
N LEU A 561 -16.67 9.90 -11.54
CA LEU A 561 -16.89 8.55 -12.07
C LEU A 561 -18.33 8.09 -11.81
N GLN A 562 -18.83 8.19 -10.58
CA GLN A 562 -20.20 7.76 -10.26
C GLN A 562 -21.27 8.59 -10.99
N LYS A 563 -21.02 9.89 -11.23
CA LYS A 563 -21.89 10.72 -12.10
C LYS A 563 -21.90 10.25 -13.55
N GLN A 564 -20.74 9.94 -14.14
CA GLN A 564 -20.70 9.43 -15.52
C GLN A 564 -21.32 8.02 -15.65
N VAL A 565 -21.14 7.16 -14.64
CA VAL A 565 -21.82 5.86 -14.55
C VAL A 565 -23.34 6.02 -14.59
N SER A 566 -23.91 6.97 -13.84
CA SER A 566 -25.37 7.19 -13.83
C SER A 566 -25.88 7.75 -15.17
N LEU A 567 -25.12 8.61 -15.85
CA LEU A 567 -25.46 9.09 -17.20
C LEU A 567 -25.47 7.95 -18.23
N VAL A 568 -24.41 7.13 -18.27
CA VAL A 568 -24.30 5.96 -19.19
C VAL A 568 -25.33 4.88 -18.87
N SER A 569 -25.78 4.77 -17.62
CA SER A 569 -26.84 3.82 -17.22
C SER A 569 -28.25 4.30 -17.61
N ASN A 570 -28.45 5.61 -17.79
CA ASN A 570 -29.74 6.21 -18.12
C ASN A 570 -29.95 6.47 -19.61
N SER A 571 -28.93 6.31 -20.46
CA SER A 571 -29.09 6.37 -21.91
C SER A 571 -29.78 5.11 -22.44
N PRO A 572 -30.72 5.22 -23.40
CA PRO A 572 -31.36 4.05 -24.02
C PRO A 572 -30.32 3.19 -24.74
N SER A 573 -30.40 1.88 -24.55
CA SER A 573 -29.53 0.91 -25.23
C SER A 573 -29.82 0.92 -26.74
N LEU A 574 -28.84 1.33 -27.54
CA LEU A 574 -28.84 1.08 -28.98
C LEU A 574 -28.81 -0.43 -29.24
N PRO A 575 -29.58 -0.95 -30.21
CA PRO A 575 -29.56 -2.37 -30.56
C PRO A 575 -28.21 -2.76 -31.19
N ASP A 576 -27.73 -3.97 -30.90
CA ASP A 576 -26.51 -4.53 -31.50
C ASP A 576 -26.66 -4.71 -33.01
N MET A 577 -26.14 -3.76 -33.79
CA MET A 577 -26.11 -3.82 -35.25
C MET A 577 -24.95 -4.71 -35.75
N ASN A 578 -25.09 -6.02 -35.56
CA ASN A 578 -24.39 -7.01 -36.39
C ASN A 578 -25.15 -7.14 -37.73
N GLY A 579 -25.09 -6.09 -38.56
CA GLY A 579 -25.82 -5.99 -39.81
C GLY A 579 -25.20 -4.93 -40.73
N ASN A 580 -24.71 -5.37 -41.89
CA ASN A 580 -24.02 -4.55 -42.88
C ASN A 580 -24.95 -3.48 -43.48
N MET A 581 -24.69 -2.18 -43.28
CA MET A 581 -25.42 -1.11 -43.97
C MET A 581 -24.61 0.19 -44.17
N ASP A 582 -25.18 1.09 -44.96
CA ASP A 582 -24.47 1.83 -46.01
C ASP A 582 -23.89 3.20 -45.58
N ALA A 583 -22.92 3.71 -46.35
CA ALA A 583 -22.15 4.92 -46.04
C ALA A 583 -22.95 6.24 -46.06
N SER A 584 -24.27 6.19 -46.25
CA SER A 584 -25.16 7.34 -46.35
C SER A 584 -25.69 7.86 -45.00
N GLU A 585 -25.78 7.03 -43.95
CA GLU A 585 -26.29 7.47 -42.63
C GLU A 585 -25.24 8.16 -41.75
N LEU A 586 -23.96 7.88 -41.98
CA LEU A 586 -22.80 8.43 -41.25
C LEU A 586 -22.70 9.98 -41.31
N LEU A 587 -23.38 10.61 -42.28
CA LEU A 587 -23.46 12.07 -42.42
C LEU A 587 -24.64 12.72 -41.67
N LYS A 588 -25.65 11.94 -41.23
CA LYS A 588 -26.73 12.46 -40.39
C LYS A 588 -26.40 12.38 -38.90
N GLU A 589 -25.73 11.32 -38.45
CA GLU A 589 -25.37 11.15 -37.03
C GLU A 589 -24.38 12.21 -36.53
N LYS A 590 -23.44 12.66 -37.38
CA LYS A 590 -22.49 13.74 -37.05
C LYS A 590 -23.17 15.07 -36.72
N ALA A 591 -24.40 15.32 -37.18
CA ALA A 591 -25.16 16.54 -36.88
C ALA A 591 -25.87 16.48 -35.51
N ILE A 592 -26.12 15.30 -34.97
CA ILE A 592 -26.79 15.11 -33.67
C ILE A 592 -25.75 15.22 -32.53
N ALA A 593 -24.55 14.68 -32.72
CA ALA A 593 -23.46 14.80 -31.75
C ALA A 593 -23.01 16.25 -31.49
N THR A 594 -23.14 17.16 -32.47
CA THR A 594 -22.83 18.59 -32.31
C THR A 594 -23.96 19.43 -31.68
N SER A 595 -25.17 18.91 -31.54
CA SER A 595 -26.28 19.65 -30.90
C SER A 595 -26.37 19.43 -29.38
N LEU A 596 -25.80 18.34 -28.87
CA LEU A 596 -25.83 17.99 -27.44
C LEU A 596 -24.73 18.67 -26.60
N SER A 597 -23.69 19.22 -27.23
CA SER A 597 -22.58 19.91 -26.54
C SER A 597 -22.85 21.38 -26.19
N SER A 598 -23.95 21.96 -26.68
CA SER A 598 -24.24 23.40 -26.60
C SER A 598 -25.34 23.79 -25.60
N SER A 599 -25.85 22.84 -24.81
CA SER A 599 -27.06 23.02 -23.99
C SER A 599 -26.84 22.90 -22.46
N LEU A 600 -25.79 23.50 -21.89
CA LEU A 600 -25.68 23.71 -20.42
C LEU A 600 -24.62 24.75 -20.01
N VAL A 601 -24.82 26.02 -20.41
CA VAL A 601 -24.14 27.18 -19.79
C VAL A 601 -25.21 28.12 -19.26
N PHE A 602 -25.55 28.01 -17.97
CA PHE A 602 -26.44 28.96 -17.31
C PHE A 602 -25.66 29.93 -16.42
N ALA A 603 -25.54 31.14 -16.95
CA ALA A 603 -25.36 32.45 -16.32
C ALA A 603 -24.98 32.53 -14.81
N THR A 604 -23.84 33.16 -14.55
CA THR A 604 -23.68 34.08 -13.41
C THR A 604 -23.08 35.42 -13.90
N SER A 605 -23.89 36.49 -13.78
CA SER A 605 -23.61 37.95 -13.80
C SER A 605 -22.47 38.55 -14.68
N PRO A 606 -22.75 39.61 -15.48
CA PRO A 606 -21.75 40.27 -16.32
C PRO A 606 -20.97 41.38 -15.61
N SER A 607 -19.70 41.55 -15.98
CA SER A 607 -18.96 42.82 -15.87
C SER A 607 -17.78 42.84 -16.85
N SER A 608 -17.57 43.99 -17.49
CA SER A 608 -16.47 44.30 -18.43
C SER A 608 -16.29 43.37 -19.64
N LEU A 609 -17.03 43.67 -20.72
CA LEU A 609 -16.40 43.75 -22.04
C LEU A 609 -15.21 44.72 -21.96
N VAL A 610 -14.15 44.48 -22.73
CA VAL A 610 -13.49 45.45 -23.65
C VAL A 610 -12.19 44.85 -24.22
N PHE A 611 -11.97 45.05 -25.53
CA PHE A 611 -10.78 44.70 -26.34
C PHE A 611 -10.29 43.24 -26.41
N ALA A 612 -10.83 42.53 -27.39
CA ALA A 612 -10.04 41.61 -28.22
C ALA A 612 -9.97 42.17 -29.66
N SER A 613 -8.81 42.70 -30.08
CA SER A 613 -8.40 42.78 -31.50
C SER A 613 -6.96 43.31 -31.62
N ARG A 614 -6.21 42.78 -32.61
CA ARG A 614 -4.78 43.05 -32.91
C ARG A 614 -3.82 42.44 -31.85
N THR A 615 -2.71 41.81 -32.20
CA THR A 615 -2.01 41.78 -33.51
C THR A 615 -1.33 40.43 -33.73
N GLN A 616 -1.43 39.90 -34.96
CA GLN A 616 -0.58 38.82 -35.47
C GLN A 616 0.39 39.44 -36.49
N ALA A 617 1.59 38.87 -36.59
CA ALA A 617 2.73 39.31 -37.41
C ALA A 617 3.41 40.64 -37.01
N ILE A 618 4.66 40.53 -36.55
CA ILE A 618 5.86 41.08 -37.19
C ILE A 618 6.98 40.04 -36.98
N ALA A 619 7.77 39.77 -38.02
CA ALA A 619 8.89 38.83 -37.99
C ALA A 619 10.24 39.57 -37.91
N THR A 620 11.31 38.81 -37.71
CA THR A 620 12.71 39.15 -38.10
C THR A 620 13.28 40.50 -37.63
N SER A 621 14.08 40.47 -36.56
CA SER A 621 15.49 40.91 -36.61
C SER A 621 16.17 40.72 -35.24
N LEU A 622 17.21 39.89 -35.17
CA LEU A 622 18.18 39.88 -34.07
C LEU A 622 19.52 39.35 -34.60
N HIS A 623 20.31 40.26 -35.17
CA HIS A 623 21.68 40.03 -35.60
C HIS A 623 22.54 41.22 -35.17
N THR A 624 23.78 40.98 -34.71
CA THR A 624 24.79 41.96 -34.28
C THR A 624 24.43 42.76 -33.00
N GLY A 625 25.24 42.90 -31.94
CA GLY A 625 26.69 42.76 -31.79
C GLY A 625 27.25 44.01 -31.09
N HIS A 626 27.65 43.90 -29.81
CA HIS A 626 28.56 44.74 -28.99
C HIS A 626 28.75 46.26 -29.27
N HIS A 627 28.65 47.08 -28.21
CA HIS A 627 29.83 47.65 -27.52
C HIS A 627 29.47 48.45 -26.24
N ASP A 628 30.47 48.69 -25.38
CA ASP A 628 30.37 49.28 -24.04
C ASP A 628 30.05 50.79 -24.01
N PHE A 629 29.54 51.28 -22.87
CA PHE A 629 30.24 52.32 -22.09
C PHE A 629 29.69 52.44 -20.66
N SER A 630 30.58 52.60 -19.68
CA SER A 630 30.25 52.83 -18.27
C SER A 630 30.77 54.21 -17.82
N LEU A 631 29.91 55.02 -17.18
CA LEU A 631 30.24 56.03 -16.14
C LEU A 631 29.05 56.99 -15.89
N LEU A 632 28.50 56.97 -14.67
CA LEU A 632 28.41 58.12 -13.72
C LEU A 632 27.33 57.87 -12.64
N PHE A 633 27.76 57.87 -11.38
CA PHE A 633 26.88 57.99 -10.20
C PHE A 633 26.82 59.47 -9.78
N ALA A 634 25.61 60.02 -9.59
CA ALA A 634 25.28 61.02 -8.54
C ALA A 634 23.80 61.44 -8.61
N GLY A 635 23.18 61.70 -7.44
CA GLY A 635 21.86 62.34 -7.33
C GLY A 635 20.72 61.40 -6.91
N HIS A 636 20.26 61.52 -5.66
CA HIS A 636 19.38 60.56 -4.99
C HIS A 636 17.92 61.04 -4.84
N ARG A 637 16.98 60.08 -4.77
CA ARG A 637 15.54 60.18 -4.46
C ARG A 637 14.68 60.63 -5.66
N ASP A 638 13.58 59.96 -6.03
CA ASP A 638 12.79 58.94 -5.32
C ASP A 638 12.32 57.79 -6.26
N VAL A 639 11.56 56.83 -5.69
CA VAL A 639 10.99 55.60 -6.32
C VAL A 639 11.90 54.36 -6.24
N SER A 640 11.56 53.47 -5.30
CA SER A 640 12.16 52.14 -5.15
C SER A 640 11.08 51.06 -5.15
N LEU A 641 10.85 50.43 -6.30
CA LEU A 641 10.12 49.16 -6.40
C LEU A 641 11.08 48.12 -7.00
N PHE A 642 11.20 46.96 -6.35
CA PHE A 642 12.03 45.81 -6.74
C PHE A 642 13.56 46.04 -6.90
N ALA A 643 14.27 45.93 -5.78
CA ALA A 643 15.61 45.33 -5.74
C ALA A 643 15.69 44.35 -4.57
N GLY A 644 16.24 43.16 -4.79
CA GLY A 644 16.22 42.09 -3.80
C GLY A 644 17.27 42.27 -2.70
N LEU A 645 16.82 42.36 -1.45
CA LEU A 645 17.62 41.96 -0.29
C LEU A 645 17.16 40.57 0.15
N ARG A 646 17.63 39.55 -0.58
CA ARG A 646 17.68 38.20 -0.02
C ARG A 646 18.81 38.23 1.00
N GLU A 647 18.48 38.38 2.28
CA GLU A 647 19.46 38.29 3.35
C GLU A 647 20.32 37.04 3.16
N SER A 648 21.61 37.14 3.47
CA SER A 648 22.51 36.00 3.39
C SER A 648 22.05 34.93 4.39
N HIS A 649 21.35 33.92 3.88
CA HIS A 649 20.92 32.75 4.65
C HIS A 649 22.15 32.02 5.20
N THR A 650 22.53 32.41 6.42
CA THR A 650 23.57 31.73 7.20
C THR A 650 22.90 30.62 8.00
N GLY A 651 23.56 29.47 8.15
CA GLY A 651 23.03 28.38 8.98
C GLY A 651 22.75 28.78 10.44
N HIS A 652 23.34 29.89 10.92
CA HIS A 652 23.04 30.50 12.21
C HIS A 652 21.62 31.10 12.28
N HIS A 653 21.09 31.66 11.19
CA HIS A 653 19.73 32.21 11.15
C HIS A 653 18.69 31.08 11.34
N ASP A 654 18.77 30.04 10.51
CA ASP A 654 17.84 28.91 10.58
C ASP A 654 18.00 28.13 11.90
N PHE A 655 19.21 28.01 12.44
CA PHE A 655 19.43 27.48 13.79
C PHE A 655 18.77 28.33 14.89
N SER A 656 18.80 29.66 14.77
CA SER A 656 18.11 30.57 15.69
C SER A 656 16.59 30.40 15.64
N LEU A 657 16.02 30.32 14.42
CA LEU A 657 14.60 30.01 14.21
C LEU A 657 14.22 28.63 14.79
N GLY A 658 15.06 27.61 14.61
CA GLY A 658 14.88 26.29 15.21
C GLY A 658 14.85 26.33 16.73
N ASN A 659 15.77 27.07 17.36
CA ASN A 659 15.79 27.27 18.81
C ASN A 659 14.55 28.05 19.31
N ALA A 660 14.09 29.05 18.56
CA ALA A 660 12.88 29.81 18.90
C ALA A 660 11.61 28.93 18.79
N ALA A 661 11.48 28.16 17.71
CA ALA A 661 10.39 27.20 17.53
C ALA A 661 10.40 26.10 18.60
N PHE A 662 11.58 25.61 18.99
CA PHE A 662 11.73 24.64 20.09
C PHE A 662 11.27 25.24 21.43
N LYS A 663 11.71 26.46 21.79
CA LYS A 663 11.20 27.16 22.99
C LYS A 663 9.68 27.37 22.94
N GLY A 664 9.13 27.65 21.77
CA GLY A 664 7.69 27.77 21.51
C GLY A 664 6.91 26.45 21.44
N ARG A 665 7.53 25.29 21.77
CA ARG A 665 6.95 23.94 21.67
C ARG A 665 6.43 23.54 20.28
N GLN A 666 6.90 24.21 19.23
CA GLN A 666 6.54 23.94 17.83
C GLN A 666 7.54 22.94 17.22
N TRP A 667 7.57 21.72 17.76
CA TRP A 667 8.61 20.72 17.50
C TRP A 667 8.81 20.41 16.00
N ASN A 668 7.72 20.22 15.24
CA ASN A 668 7.79 19.98 13.79
C ASN A 668 8.44 21.14 13.02
N LYS A 669 8.18 22.40 13.42
CA LYS A 669 8.86 23.56 12.82
C LYS A 669 10.33 23.62 13.23
N ALA A 670 10.64 23.28 14.48
CA ALA A 670 12.02 23.19 14.95
C ALA A 670 12.82 22.14 14.14
N VAL A 671 12.24 20.96 13.89
CA VAL A 671 12.84 19.93 13.02
C VAL A 671 13.09 20.46 11.60
N SER A 672 12.13 21.17 11.01
CA SER A 672 12.30 21.79 9.68
C SER A 672 13.44 22.81 9.66
N TYR A 673 13.44 23.78 10.58
CA TYR A 673 14.50 24.82 10.64
C TYR A 673 15.89 24.24 10.93
N TYR A 674 16.01 23.26 11.84
CA TYR A 674 17.30 22.58 12.05
C TYR A 674 17.74 21.77 10.82
N SER A 675 16.81 21.25 10.02
CA SER A 675 17.15 20.53 8.78
C SER A 675 17.69 21.47 7.71
N GLU A 676 17.16 22.69 7.58
CA GLU A 676 17.76 23.71 6.70
C GLU A 676 19.13 24.17 7.23
N ALA A 677 19.28 24.38 8.54
CA ALA A 677 20.57 24.70 9.15
C ALA A 677 21.64 23.61 8.89
N ILE A 678 21.25 22.33 8.90
CA ILE A 678 22.12 21.19 8.56
C ILE A 678 22.55 21.22 7.10
N LYS A 679 21.64 21.47 6.14
CA LYS A 679 22.00 21.60 4.71
C LYS A 679 23.04 22.71 4.45
N LEU A 680 23.04 23.75 5.30
CA LEU A 680 23.99 24.87 5.20
C LEU A 680 25.32 24.58 5.92
N ASN A 681 25.36 23.68 6.91
CA ASN A 681 26.59 23.21 7.56
C ASN A 681 26.42 21.81 8.18
N GLU A 682 26.73 20.78 7.40
CA GLU A 682 26.62 19.36 7.79
C GLU A 682 27.67 18.91 8.83
N MET A 683 28.64 19.76 9.16
CA MET A 683 29.70 19.45 10.14
C MET A 683 29.38 19.95 11.55
N ASN A 684 28.26 20.65 11.77
CA ASN A 684 27.91 21.19 13.08
C ASN A 684 27.11 20.18 13.94
N ALA A 685 27.81 19.50 14.85
CA ALA A 685 27.23 18.56 15.82
C ALA A 685 26.04 19.13 16.63
N THR A 686 26.00 20.45 16.86
CA THR A 686 24.93 21.09 17.64
C THR A 686 23.58 21.04 16.93
N TYR A 687 23.57 21.12 15.60
CA TYR A 687 22.33 21.15 14.82
C TYR A 687 21.62 19.79 14.89
N TYR A 688 22.36 18.71 14.63
CA TYR A 688 21.87 17.33 14.83
C TYR A 688 21.45 17.09 16.28
N CYS A 689 22.26 17.50 17.26
CA CYS A 689 21.93 17.32 18.68
C CYS A 689 20.62 18.02 19.07
N ASN A 690 20.34 19.23 18.56
CA ASN A 690 19.11 19.96 18.84
C ASN A 690 17.91 19.47 18.01
N ARG A 691 18.12 18.95 16.79
CA ARG A 691 17.07 18.27 16.03
C ARG A 691 16.65 16.96 16.70
N ALA A 692 17.59 16.17 17.22
CA ALA A 692 17.29 15.02 18.06
C ALA A 692 16.47 15.37 19.31
N ALA A 693 16.66 16.57 19.90
CA ALA A 693 15.82 17.03 21.00
C ALA A 693 14.37 17.25 20.56
N ALA A 694 14.15 17.83 19.38
CA ALA A 694 12.81 18.00 18.82
C ALA A 694 12.17 16.64 18.47
N TYR A 695 12.95 15.68 17.98
CA TYR A 695 12.48 14.32 17.73
C TYR A 695 12.11 13.56 19.02
N LEU A 696 12.84 13.74 20.13
CA LEU A 696 12.46 13.20 21.44
C LEU A 696 11.09 13.71 21.91
N GLU A 697 10.82 15.02 21.78
CA GLU A 697 9.52 15.62 22.14
C GLU A 697 8.38 15.19 21.19
N LEU A 698 8.71 14.72 19.98
CA LEU A 698 7.75 14.16 19.01
C LEU A 698 7.52 12.65 19.17
N GLY A 699 8.33 11.94 19.98
CA GLY A 699 8.33 10.48 20.06
C GLY A 699 9.03 9.76 18.88
N CYS A 700 9.73 10.51 18.02
CA CYS A 700 10.54 10.00 16.90
C CYS A 700 11.89 9.47 17.42
N PHE A 701 11.84 8.42 18.24
CA PHE A 701 13.01 7.96 18.98
C PHE A 701 14.12 7.38 18.07
N ARG A 702 13.80 6.82 16.90
CA ARG A 702 14.79 6.26 15.97
C ARG A 702 15.62 7.36 15.33
N GLU A 703 14.95 8.38 14.82
CA GLU A 703 15.50 9.59 14.23
C GLU A 703 16.34 10.37 15.26
N ALA A 704 15.89 10.41 16.52
CA ALA A 704 16.68 10.96 17.62
C ALA A 704 17.98 10.17 17.89
N VAL A 705 17.96 8.83 17.77
CA VAL A 705 19.17 7.99 17.90
C VAL A 705 20.15 8.23 16.75
N GLU A 706 19.64 8.35 15.52
CA GLU A 706 20.44 8.63 14.32
C GLU A 706 21.12 10.00 14.41
N ASP A 707 20.35 11.06 14.67
CA ASP A 707 20.88 12.42 14.83
C ASP A 707 21.87 12.53 16.00
N CYS A 708 21.59 11.89 17.15
CA CYS A 708 22.57 11.87 18.25
C CYS A 708 23.83 11.09 17.88
N SER A 709 23.73 10.02 17.11
CA SER A 709 24.90 9.25 16.67
C SER A 709 25.73 10.03 15.66
N LYS A 710 25.10 10.80 14.75
CA LYS A 710 25.78 11.75 13.87
C LYS A 710 26.43 12.87 14.68
N ALA A 711 25.74 13.46 15.66
CA ALA A 711 26.29 14.46 16.56
C ALA A 711 27.53 13.95 17.33
N ILE A 712 27.50 12.71 17.85
CA ILE A 712 28.63 12.06 18.54
C ILE A 712 29.79 11.74 17.57
N SER A 713 29.50 11.40 16.31
CA SER A 713 30.54 11.17 15.30
C SER A 713 31.30 12.45 14.93
N LEU A 714 30.62 13.61 14.99
CA LEU A 714 31.18 14.94 14.74
C LEU A 714 31.85 15.53 15.99
N ASP A 715 31.27 15.33 17.17
CA ASP A 715 31.81 15.74 18.47
C ASP A 715 31.63 14.63 19.53
N LYS A 716 32.71 13.88 19.78
CA LYS A 716 32.76 12.82 20.79
C LYS A 716 32.65 13.32 22.24
N LYS A 717 32.75 14.63 22.49
CA LYS A 717 32.59 15.23 23.83
C LYS A 717 31.17 15.78 24.06
N ASN A 718 30.25 15.61 23.11
CA ASN A 718 28.88 16.13 23.19
C ASN A 718 28.01 15.35 24.19
N VAL A 719 28.10 15.68 25.47
CA VAL A 719 27.34 15.01 26.55
C VAL A 719 25.84 15.01 26.28
N LYS A 720 25.29 16.11 25.75
CA LYS A 720 23.85 16.22 25.43
C LYS A 720 23.42 15.18 24.40
N ALA A 721 24.26 14.87 23.41
CA ALA A 721 23.96 13.82 22.44
C ALA A 721 23.95 12.43 23.07
N TYR A 722 24.86 12.11 24.00
CA TYR A 722 24.81 10.85 24.77
C TYR A 722 23.55 10.76 25.65
N LEU A 723 23.19 11.82 26.38
CA LEU A 723 21.97 11.84 27.19
C LEU A 723 20.71 11.66 26.34
N ARG A 724 20.62 12.37 25.21
CA ARG A 724 19.48 12.31 24.28
C ARG A 724 19.38 10.94 23.61
N ARG A 725 20.51 10.34 23.20
CA ARG A 725 20.54 8.97 22.65
C ARG A 725 20.18 7.90 23.68
N GLY A 726 20.68 8.04 24.91
CA GLY A 726 20.33 7.16 26.03
C GLY A 726 18.83 7.18 26.31
N THR A 727 18.23 8.37 26.40
CA THR A 727 16.77 8.53 26.56
C THR A 727 16.00 7.92 25.39
N ALA A 728 16.41 8.19 24.15
CA ALA A 728 15.75 7.62 22.97
C ALA A 728 15.85 6.07 22.92
N ARG A 729 17.01 5.51 23.27
CA ARG A 729 17.24 4.06 23.38
C ARG A 729 16.41 3.44 24.49
N GLU A 730 16.31 4.08 25.65
CA GLU A 730 15.44 3.64 26.74
C GLU A 730 13.96 3.64 26.31
N SER A 731 13.51 4.66 25.57
CA SER A 731 12.16 4.70 24.99
C SER A 731 11.92 3.64 23.88
N LEU A 732 12.99 3.15 23.25
CA LEU A 732 12.97 2.02 22.31
C LEU A 732 13.22 0.66 22.99
N LEU A 733 13.26 0.60 24.33
CA LEU A 733 13.53 -0.60 25.14
C LEU A 733 14.96 -1.19 24.99
N PHE A 734 15.88 -0.45 24.36
CA PHE A 734 17.31 -0.79 24.24
C PHE A 734 18.06 -0.43 25.53
N TYR A 735 17.71 -1.10 26.62
CA TYR A 735 18.16 -0.76 27.97
C TYR A 735 19.67 -0.91 28.20
N LYS A 736 20.34 -1.88 27.53
CA LYS A 736 21.78 -2.11 27.67
C LYS A 736 22.59 -0.99 27.00
N GLU A 737 22.16 -0.58 25.82
CA GLU A 737 22.74 0.48 25.00
C GLU A 737 22.47 1.86 25.61
N ALA A 738 21.27 2.07 26.16
CA ALA A 738 20.94 3.25 26.95
C ALA A 738 21.84 3.36 28.20
N LEU A 739 22.03 2.25 28.93
CA LEU A 739 22.91 2.19 30.10
C LEU A 739 24.37 2.51 29.72
N GLN A 740 24.85 2.08 28.55
CA GLN A 740 26.17 2.46 28.04
C GLN A 740 26.26 3.97 27.74
N ASP A 741 25.26 4.55 27.07
CA ASP A 741 25.24 5.99 26.78
C ASP A 741 25.21 6.84 28.05
N PHE A 742 24.40 6.49 29.05
CA PHE A 742 24.37 7.20 30.33
C PHE A 742 25.67 7.03 31.13
N LYS A 743 26.32 5.84 31.09
CA LYS A 743 27.66 5.66 31.67
C LYS A 743 28.71 6.52 30.96
N HIS A 744 28.66 6.61 29.64
CA HIS A 744 29.60 7.45 28.89
C HIS A 744 29.36 8.95 29.16
N ALA A 745 28.10 9.37 29.30
CA ALA A 745 27.77 10.72 29.75
C ALA A 745 28.31 11.01 31.17
N LEU A 746 28.33 10.03 32.09
CA LEU A 746 28.94 10.16 33.41
C LEU A 746 30.48 10.15 33.39
N VAL A 747 31.12 9.58 32.38
CA VAL A 747 32.58 9.72 32.18
C VAL A 747 32.93 11.15 31.76
N LEU A 748 32.10 11.77 30.93
CA LEU A 748 32.29 13.16 30.47
C LEU A 748 31.83 14.21 31.51
N GLU A 749 30.72 13.96 32.21
CA GLU A 749 30.18 14.79 33.30
C GLU A 749 29.80 13.93 34.53
N PRO A 750 30.74 13.63 35.44
CA PRO A 750 30.49 12.76 36.60
C PRO A 750 29.38 13.22 37.54
N GLN A 751 29.09 14.52 37.57
CA GLN A 751 28.06 15.14 38.41
C GLN A 751 26.68 15.26 37.71
N ASN A 752 26.50 14.68 36.52
CA ASN A 752 25.25 14.80 35.77
C ASN A 752 24.12 14.01 36.44
N LYS A 753 23.23 14.72 37.14
CA LYS A 753 22.10 14.13 37.91
C LYS A 753 21.17 13.26 37.06
N LEU A 754 20.91 13.64 35.81
CA LEU A 754 20.02 12.91 34.91
C LEU A 754 20.64 11.56 34.53
N ALA A 755 21.90 11.57 34.10
CA ALA A 755 22.63 10.34 33.79
C ALA A 755 22.77 9.42 35.01
N ASN A 756 23.05 9.98 36.18
CA ASN A 756 23.19 9.21 37.43
C ASN A 756 21.89 8.50 37.83
N LEU A 757 20.74 9.19 37.69
CA LEU A 757 19.43 8.61 37.96
C LEU A 757 19.05 7.54 36.92
N ALA A 758 19.29 7.80 35.63
CA ALA A 758 19.01 6.86 34.56
C ALA A 758 19.89 5.61 34.62
N GLU A 759 21.20 5.74 34.91
CA GLU A 759 22.12 4.62 35.13
C GLU A 759 21.63 3.73 36.26
N LYS A 760 21.30 4.31 37.43
CA LYS A 760 20.78 3.56 38.59
C LYS A 760 19.44 2.88 38.32
N ARG A 761 18.54 3.51 37.55
CA ARG A 761 17.26 2.92 37.14
C ARG A 761 17.48 1.73 36.22
N LEU A 762 18.21 1.94 35.12
CA LEU A 762 18.45 0.92 34.10
C LEU A 762 19.26 -0.26 34.65
N ARG A 763 20.23 -0.01 35.53
CA ARG A 763 21.03 -1.07 36.16
C ARG A 763 20.19 -2.08 36.92
N LYS A 764 19.09 -1.65 37.57
CA LYS A 764 18.10 -2.51 38.25
C LYS A 764 17.14 -3.23 37.30
N LEU A 765 16.99 -2.75 36.06
CA LEU A 765 16.17 -3.36 35.01
C LEU A 765 16.97 -4.37 34.17
N THR A 766 18.30 -4.26 34.18
CA THR A 766 19.24 -5.14 33.46
C THR A 766 19.95 -6.17 34.35
N SER A 767 19.63 -6.20 35.65
CA SER A 767 20.12 -7.16 36.65
C SER A 767 19.04 -8.19 36.98
#